data_AF-C7LRV8-F1
#
_entry.id   AF-C7LRV8-F1
#
_cell.length_a   1.000
_cell.length_b   1.000
_cell.length_c   1.000
_cell.angle_alpha   90.00
_cell.angle_beta   90.00
_cell.angle_gamma   90.00
#
_symmetry.space_group_name_H-M   'P 1'
#
loop_
_entity.id
_entity.type
_entity.pdbx_description
1 polymer ?
#
loop_
_entity_poly.entity_id
_entity_poly.type
_entity_poly.pdbx_seq_one_letter_code
_entity_poly.pdbx_strand_id
1 'polypeptide(L)'
;MKRNQWNLKEHAAWARSSKQGLNRYKGDYLFPHSEIWPSEIASFPDVANTILEGLEDNNRQQFITCCAAAWLLDPWRPGPVIDWINGLEPNVLINAGLELTLAEASDWKWKYTHVLTVKGYTGHLIRTLVGIGNKPVDIQFPSNQNIDNKTKESIRLAWKLAETGSTGAAFWPMLSFENNNGLIFGKSMGLPSYLAFKSFDSDQSIHSVIATGEINSNKAVLPVDGLCEKLEAAREAKFSIFIYPEPEQVCSLLTEKENIKPVAVQSLDEAELIWRSNTPQSSNSIAQIVRSQSPKEIISLLCKVPESISIYLENESRKISKSLQNDIIDVNTFQSLLEDIDNLMNAKQLQSKILPLIFEALNENQILNFEKKSLSLAFKICISQIHWLSYNGECEKIYKWKTIKDRIKKAAMKEIGLDVSELFDEHNLMMVTDHDSYIFDPRTPPSFQKKIMILEMFYDDNQLEHPGSPLKRLGQYYGTLIQNYAFCGPNYIKDVLYFCNKAYKAFGDSPEEIDEVMRIENYLIYAHLDAQNFQEAKTHLQNYLKPHYKNDIIDWNSVTDKFKHAATARFIAETGEDVCLYKNWIRHNWQKTDEHHPWQLWLYNSGRIFLKSEPDIAKECLNRSLKICKIFGGTTVKAMGLLSLAYLINLSHPSEHSKLATETDDIINSIKSSKLNQEHFSQVLNENNLIKCLETVRNNQQTLFPFTYR
;
A
#
# COMPACT_ATOMS: atom_id res chain seq x y z
N MET A 1 17.52 -11.11 -19.71
CA MET A 1 16.74 -12.32 -20.02
C MET A 1 15.87 -12.68 -18.85
N LYS A 2 14.57 -12.39 -18.97
CA LYS A 2 13.50 -12.81 -18.06
C LYS A 2 13.10 -14.21 -18.54
N ARG A 3 13.22 -15.26 -17.72
CA ARG A 3 12.92 -16.67 -18.11
C ARG A 3 11.41 -16.95 -18.38
N ASN A 4 10.56 -15.92 -18.48
CA ASN A 4 9.15 -16.00 -18.85
C ASN A 4 8.89 -15.36 -20.23
N GLN A 5 9.76 -15.60 -21.22
CA GLN A 5 9.71 -14.91 -22.52
C GLN A 5 9.41 -15.81 -23.72
N TRP A 6 9.22 -17.12 -23.54
CA TRP A 6 8.86 -17.98 -24.65
C TRP A 6 7.35 -17.94 -24.90
N ASN A 7 6.94 -18.04 -26.16
CA ASN A 7 5.54 -18.14 -26.54
C ASN A 7 5.37 -19.14 -27.69
N LEU A 8 4.14 -19.63 -27.87
CA LEU A 8 3.86 -20.66 -28.86
C LEU A 8 4.05 -20.18 -30.30
N LYS A 9 3.87 -18.89 -30.60
CA LYS A 9 4.08 -18.36 -31.96
C LYS A 9 5.54 -18.48 -32.39
N GLU A 10 6.48 -18.18 -31.49
CA GLU A 10 7.92 -18.33 -31.74
C GLU A 10 8.30 -19.79 -31.96
N HIS A 11 7.82 -20.70 -31.12
CA HIS A 11 8.10 -22.14 -31.28
C HIS A 11 7.52 -22.70 -32.59
N ALA A 12 6.32 -22.27 -32.98
CA ALA A 12 5.73 -22.67 -34.26
C ALA A 12 6.53 -22.13 -35.46
N ALA A 13 7.09 -20.92 -35.36
CA ALA A 13 7.99 -20.39 -36.39
C ALA A 13 9.28 -21.24 -36.50
N TRP A 14 9.84 -21.67 -35.37
CA TRP A 14 11.01 -22.57 -35.37
C TRP A 14 10.68 -23.94 -35.96
N ALA A 15 9.55 -24.53 -35.58
CA ALA A 15 9.07 -25.80 -36.12
C ALA A 15 8.97 -25.78 -37.65
N ARG A 16 8.49 -24.67 -38.24
CA ARG A 16 8.44 -24.45 -39.70
C ARG A 16 9.82 -24.31 -40.35
N SER A 17 10.79 -23.73 -39.63
CA SER A 17 12.13 -23.46 -40.17
C SER A 17 13.07 -24.67 -40.13
N SER A 18 13.07 -25.47 -39.04
CA SER A 18 13.86 -26.69 -38.92
C SER A 18 13.45 -27.52 -37.70
N LYS A 19 13.33 -28.85 -37.85
CA LYS A 19 13.12 -29.78 -36.72
C LYS A 19 14.24 -29.71 -35.67
N GLN A 20 15.49 -29.49 -36.12
CA GLN A 20 16.64 -29.32 -35.22
C GLN A 20 16.57 -28.04 -34.39
N GLY A 21 15.95 -26.98 -34.92
CA GLY A 21 15.73 -25.73 -34.18
C GLY A 21 14.80 -25.94 -32.99
N LEU A 22 13.67 -26.61 -33.21
CA LEU A 22 12.67 -26.85 -32.16
C LEU A 22 13.21 -27.70 -30.99
N ASN A 23 14.00 -28.73 -31.28
CA ASN A 23 14.60 -29.60 -30.26
C ASN A 23 15.59 -28.87 -29.33
N ARG A 24 16.17 -27.73 -29.73
CA ARG A 24 17.05 -26.91 -28.87
C ARG A 24 16.29 -26.22 -27.73
N TYR A 25 15.00 -26.01 -27.91
CA TYR A 25 14.13 -25.27 -26.99
C TYR A 25 13.16 -26.18 -26.22
N LYS A 26 13.33 -27.51 -26.30
CA LYS A 26 12.49 -28.47 -25.56
C LYS A 26 12.51 -28.28 -24.04
N GLY A 27 13.56 -27.64 -23.51
CA GLY A 27 13.66 -27.27 -22.10
C GLY A 27 12.58 -26.28 -21.65
N ASP A 28 12.05 -25.45 -22.56
CA ASP A 28 11.03 -24.46 -22.25
C ASP A 28 9.70 -25.10 -21.82
N TYR A 29 9.43 -26.33 -22.26
CA TYR A 29 8.24 -27.11 -21.88
C TYR A 29 8.26 -27.60 -20.42
N LEU A 30 9.36 -27.37 -19.70
CA LEU A 30 9.44 -27.55 -18.25
C LEU A 30 9.02 -26.28 -17.48
N PHE A 31 8.75 -25.18 -18.20
CA PHE A 31 8.44 -23.88 -17.64
C PHE A 31 7.07 -23.34 -18.10
N PRO A 32 5.95 -24.02 -17.77
CA PRO A 32 4.61 -23.53 -18.10
C PRO A 32 4.34 -22.18 -17.44
N HIS A 33 3.66 -21.27 -18.14
CA HIS A 33 3.13 -20.01 -17.63
C HIS A 33 1.87 -19.60 -18.40
N SER A 34 1.03 -18.75 -17.80
CA SER A 34 -0.27 -18.32 -18.37
C SER A 34 -0.16 -17.41 -19.61
N GLU A 35 1.05 -16.98 -19.97
CA GLU A 35 1.29 -16.04 -21.08
C GLU A 35 1.89 -16.72 -22.34
N ILE A 36 1.92 -18.06 -22.41
CA ILE A 36 2.49 -18.76 -23.58
C ILE A 36 1.60 -18.65 -24.84
N TRP A 37 0.34 -18.24 -24.68
CA TRP A 37 -0.68 -18.30 -25.73
C TRP A 37 -0.46 -17.28 -26.87
N PRO A 38 -0.92 -17.59 -28.10
CA PRO A 38 -0.99 -16.59 -29.15
C PRO A 38 -1.95 -15.45 -28.77
N SER A 39 -1.64 -14.22 -29.21
CA SER A 39 -2.51 -13.05 -29.04
C SER A 39 -3.94 -13.25 -29.56
N GLU A 40 -4.10 -14.09 -30.60
CA GLU A 40 -5.39 -14.50 -31.14
C GLU A 40 -5.63 -15.97 -30.74
N ILE A 41 -6.40 -16.20 -29.68
CA ILE A 41 -6.55 -17.53 -29.10
C ILE A 41 -7.20 -18.54 -30.07
N ALA A 42 -8.02 -18.08 -31.01
CA ALA A 42 -8.60 -18.92 -32.05
C ALA A 42 -7.53 -19.59 -32.96
N SER A 43 -6.35 -18.99 -33.08
CA SER A 43 -5.22 -19.57 -33.83
C SER A 43 -4.44 -20.65 -33.06
N PHE A 44 -4.77 -20.89 -31.78
CA PHE A 44 -4.03 -21.82 -30.92
C PHE A 44 -3.91 -23.23 -31.52
N PRO A 45 -4.99 -23.91 -31.97
CA PRO A 45 -4.89 -25.28 -32.46
C PRO A 45 -3.89 -25.42 -33.62
N ASP A 46 -3.90 -24.48 -34.57
CA ASP A 46 -2.99 -24.49 -35.73
C ASP A 46 -1.53 -24.29 -35.30
N VAL A 47 -1.29 -23.35 -34.38
CA VAL A 47 0.04 -23.08 -33.82
C VAL A 47 0.55 -24.31 -33.06
N ALA A 48 -0.28 -24.92 -32.22
CA ALA A 48 0.07 -26.07 -31.40
C ALA A 48 0.32 -27.33 -32.24
N ASN A 49 -0.50 -27.59 -33.26
CA ASN A 49 -0.32 -28.71 -34.19
C ASN A 49 0.99 -28.57 -34.99
N THR A 50 1.30 -27.35 -35.44
CA THR A 50 2.57 -27.06 -36.13
C THR A 50 3.78 -27.44 -35.25
N ILE A 51 3.71 -27.16 -33.95
CA ILE A 51 4.76 -27.54 -32.99
C ILE A 51 4.82 -29.06 -32.84
N LEU A 52 3.67 -29.71 -32.61
CA LEU A 52 3.61 -31.17 -32.42
C LEU A 52 4.20 -31.97 -33.57
N GLU A 53 3.94 -31.59 -34.82
CA GLU A 53 4.49 -32.23 -36.03
C GLU A 53 6.03 -32.17 -36.09
N GLY A 54 6.62 -31.17 -35.43
CA GLY A 54 8.06 -30.96 -35.34
C GLY A 54 8.74 -31.74 -34.20
N LEU A 55 7.98 -32.31 -33.24
CA LEU A 55 8.50 -32.94 -32.03
C LEU A 55 8.52 -34.48 -32.12
N GLU A 56 9.49 -35.09 -31.45
CA GLU A 56 9.56 -36.54 -31.16
C GLU A 56 8.58 -36.95 -30.05
N ASP A 57 8.18 -38.22 -29.97
CA ASP A 57 7.11 -38.72 -29.09
C ASP A 57 7.22 -38.27 -27.62
N ASN A 58 8.39 -38.40 -27.00
CA ASN A 58 8.59 -37.95 -25.60
C ASN A 58 8.42 -36.43 -25.45
N ASN A 59 8.85 -35.66 -26.44
CA ASN A 59 8.71 -34.20 -26.43
C ASN A 59 7.29 -33.75 -26.76
N ARG A 60 6.54 -34.54 -27.56
CA ARG A 60 5.11 -34.33 -27.80
C ARG A 60 4.33 -34.43 -26.49
N GLN A 61 4.57 -35.49 -25.71
CA GLN A 61 3.91 -35.65 -24.41
C GLN A 61 4.31 -34.54 -23.44
N GLN A 62 5.59 -34.15 -23.40
CA GLN A 62 6.06 -33.02 -22.61
C GLN A 62 5.36 -31.71 -22.99
N PHE A 63 5.20 -31.45 -24.28
CA PHE A 63 4.54 -30.26 -24.78
C PHE A 63 3.06 -30.21 -24.41
N ILE A 64 2.32 -31.31 -24.63
CA ILE A 64 0.89 -31.41 -24.27
C ILE A 64 0.72 -31.22 -22.75
N THR A 65 1.59 -31.84 -21.95
CA THR A 65 1.64 -31.68 -20.49
C THR A 65 1.92 -30.23 -20.09
N CYS A 66 2.84 -29.54 -20.78
CA CYS A 66 3.11 -28.13 -20.57
C CYS A 66 1.90 -27.25 -20.89
N CYS A 67 1.17 -27.53 -21.98
CA CYS A 67 -0.06 -26.81 -22.32
C CYS A 67 -1.16 -27.03 -21.27
N ALA A 68 -1.33 -28.26 -20.78
CA ALA A 68 -2.27 -28.56 -19.70
C ALA A 68 -1.90 -27.80 -18.41
N ALA A 69 -0.62 -27.83 -18.02
CA ALA A 69 -0.13 -27.10 -16.86
C ALA A 69 -0.30 -25.58 -17.00
N ALA A 70 0.03 -25.01 -18.16
CA ALA A 70 -0.15 -23.58 -18.44
C ALA A 70 -1.64 -23.18 -18.44
N TRP A 71 -2.52 -24.03 -18.94
CA TRP A 71 -3.97 -23.81 -18.91
C TRP A 71 -4.52 -23.81 -17.49
N LEU A 72 -4.05 -24.72 -16.62
CA LEU A 72 -4.43 -24.72 -15.19
C LEU A 72 -3.94 -23.47 -14.45
N LEU A 73 -2.80 -22.90 -14.84
CA LEU A 73 -2.24 -21.68 -14.27
C LEU A 73 -2.90 -20.39 -14.80
N ASP A 74 -3.61 -20.44 -15.93
CA ASP A 74 -4.26 -19.29 -16.54
C ASP A 74 -5.63 -19.03 -15.89
N PRO A 75 -5.88 -17.83 -15.31
CA PRO A 75 -7.20 -17.47 -14.80
C PRO A 75 -8.32 -17.50 -15.85
N TRP A 76 -8.01 -17.24 -17.13
CA TRP A 76 -8.99 -17.16 -18.22
C TRP A 76 -9.33 -18.52 -18.82
N ARG A 77 -8.45 -19.53 -18.66
CA ARG A 77 -8.65 -20.93 -19.12
C ARG A 77 -9.26 -21.02 -20.51
N PRO A 78 -8.54 -20.61 -21.56
CA PRO A 78 -9.09 -20.49 -22.90
C PRO A 78 -9.74 -21.78 -23.42
N GLY A 79 -11.00 -21.69 -23.85
CA GLY A 79 -11.80 -22.81 -24.37
C GLY A 79 -11.12 -23.60 -25.51
N PRO A 80 -10.59 -22.95 -26.55
CA PRO A 80 -9.92 -23.65 -27.65
C PRO A 80 -8.73 -24.52 -27.21
N VAL A 81 -8.10 -24.20 -26.09
CA VAL A 81 -6.98 -24.98 -25.55
C VAL A 81 -7.47 -26.28 -24.93
N ILE A 82 -8.52 -26.23 -24.12
CA ILE A 82 -9.05 -27.45 -23.47
C ILE A 82 -9.70 -28.40 -24.48
N ASP A 83 -10.40 -27.87 -25.49
CA ASP A 83 -10.96 -28.68 -26.57
C ASP A 83 -9.87 -29.43 -27.35
N TRP A 84 -8.76 -28.73 -27.62
CA TRP A 84 -7.60 -29.31 -28.31
C TRP A 84 -6.91 -30.38 -27.45
N ILE A 85 -6.69 -30.13 -26.15
CA ILE A 85 -6.08 -31.13 -25.26
C ILE A 85 -6.98 -32.36 -25.17
N ASN A 86 -8.30 -32.19 -24.97
CA ASN A 86 -9.26 -33.30 -24.90
C ASN A 86 -9.36 -34.07 -26.23
N GLY A 87 -9.20 -33.40 -27.37
CA GLY A 87 -9.21 -34.06 -28.69
C GLY A 87 -7.97 -34.92 -28.94
N LEU A 88 -6.83 -34.61 -28.31
CA LEU A 88 -5.58 -35.34 -28.48
C LEU A 88 -5.31 -36.35 -27.38
N GLU A 89 -5.47 -35.94 -26.12
CA GLU A 89 -5.11 -36.71 -24.93
C GLU A 89 -6.07 -36.39 -23.76
N PRO A 90 -7.29 -36.97 -23.76
CA PRO A 90 -8.28 -36.78 -22.70
C PRO A 90 -7.76 -37.07 -21.28
N ASN A 91 -6.75 -37.94 -21.18
CA ASN A 91 -6.16 -38.41 -19.92
C ASN A 91 -4.79 -37.80 -19.63
N VAL A 92 -4.48 -36.60 -20.16
CA VAL A 92 -3.14 -36.00 -20.06
C VAL A 92 -2.58 -35.97 -18.63
N LEU A 93 -3.43 -35.64 -17.65
CA LEU A 93 -3.01 -35.57 -16.24
C LEU A 93 -2.75 -36.96 -15.64
N ILE A 94 -3.59 -37.95 -15.99
CA ILE A 94 -3.40 -39.36 -15.59
C ILE A 94 -2.12 -39.93 -16.21
N ASN A 95 -1.85 -39.63 -17.48
CA ASN A 95 -0.61 -40.01 -18.15
C ASN A 95 0.61 -39.28 -17.57
N ALA A 96 0.41 -38.06 -17.07
CA ALA A 96 1.38 -37.33 -16.27
C ALA A 96 1.49 -37.84 -14.82
N GLY A 97 0.74 -38.88 -14.44
CA GLY A 97 0.81 -39.56 -13.15
C GLY A 97 -0.11 -39.01 -12.06
N LEU A 98 -0.95 -38.02 -12.36
CA LEU A 98 -1.92 -37.44 -11.42
C LEU A 98 -3.25 -38.17 -11.50
N GLU A 99 -3.85 -38.51 -10.37
CA GLU A 99 -5.17 -39.15 -10.30
C GLU A 99 -6.31 -38.11 -10.38
N LEU A 100 -6.24 -37.24 -11.40
CA LEU A 100 -7.21 -36.20 -11.69
C LEU A 100 -7.50 -36.18 -13.19
N THR A 101 -8.76 -36.03 -13.55
CA THR A 101 -9.14 -35.60 -14.91
C THR A 101 -8.90 -34.10 -15.05
N LEU A 102 -8.78 -33.61 -16.30
CA LEU A 102 -8.69 -32.17 -16.57
C LEU A 102 -9.89 -31.39 -16.04
N ALA A 103 -11.09 -31.96 -16.14
CA ALA A 103 -12.31 -31.36 -15.61
C ALA A 103 -12.22 -31.17 -14.09
N GLU A 104 -11.82 -32.20 -13.34
CA GLU A 104 -11.65 -32.10 -11.89
C GLU A 104 -10.53 -31.13 -11.50
N ALA A 105 -9.40 -31.16 -12.22
CA ALA A 105 -8.29 -30.23 -11.99
C ALA A 105 -8.70 -28.78 -12.30
N SER A 106 -9.64 -28.55 -13.21
CA SER A 106 -10.16 -27.22 -13.49
C SER A 106 -10.92 -26.65 -12.29
N ASP A 107 -11.61 -27.45 -11.48
CA ASP A 107 -12.29 -26.94 -10.29
C ASP A 107 -11.32 -26.55 -9.15
N TRP A 108 -10.03 -26.84 -9.33
CA TRP A 108 -8.99 -26.53 -8.36
C TRP A 108 -8.32 -25.19 -8.66
N LYS A 109 -7.72 -24.60 -7.62
CA LYS A 109 -6.84 -23.45 -7.77
C LYS A 109 -5.41 -23.97 -7.94
N TRP A 110 -4.69 -23.39 -8.90
CA TRP A 110 -3.32 -23.77 -9.21
C TRP A 110 -2.39 -22.56 -9.13
N LYS A 111 -1.20 -22.78 -8.59
CA LYS A 111 -0.08 -21.85 -8.60
C LYS A 111 1.18 -22.63 -8.96
N TYR A 112 2.21 -21.92 -9.41
CA TYR A 112 3.52 -22.51 -9.58
C TYR A 112 4.50 -21.96 -8.55
N THR A 113 5.41 -22.81 -8.12
CA THR A 113 6.56 -22.46 -7.29
C THR A 113 7.82 -23.00 -7.92
N HIS A 114 8.97 -22.63 -7.37
CA HIS A 114 10.24 -23.21 -7.75
C HIS A 114 10.85 -23.92 -6.54
N VAL A 115 11.38 -25.12 -6.78
CA VAL A 115 12.13 -25.89 -5.79
C VAL A 115 13.57 -26.05 -6.24
N LEU A 116 14.49 -25.96 -5.29
CA LEU A 116 15.92 -26.11 -5.54
C LEU A 116 16.37 -27.50 -5.12
N THR A 117 17.09 -28.17 -6.01
CA THR A 117 17.67 -29.50 -5.81
C THR A 117 19.16 -29.47 -6.07
N VAL A 118 19.89 -30.51 -5.67
CA VAL A 118 21.32 -30.63 -5.92
C VAL A 118 21.59 -31.99 -6.56
N LYS A 119 22.36 -32.00 -7.64
CA LYS A 119 22.84 -33.21 -8.31
C LYS A 119 24.36 -33.13 -8.41
N GLY A 120 25.06 -33.97 -7.67
CA GLY A 120 26.52 -33.83 -7.50
C GLY A 120 26.85 -32.53 -6.79
N TYR A 121 27.59 -31.63 -7.45
CA TYR A 121 27.97 -30.31 -6.95
C TYR A 121 27.24 -29.16 -7.67
N THR A 122 26.13 -29.46 -8.33
CA THR A 122 25.38 -28.49 -9.12
C THR A 122 23.96 -28.36 -8.60
N GLY A 123 23.55 -27.12 -8.33
CA GLY A 123 22.18 -26.80 -7.97
C GLY A 123 21.30 -26.76 -9.22
N HIS A 124 20.05 -27.20 -9.09
CA HIS A 124 19.08 -27.20 -10.16
C HIS A 124 17.76 -26.60 -9.70
N LEU A 125 17.17 -25.79 -10.56
CA LEU A 125 15.84 -25.22 -10.39
C LEU A 125 14.81 -26.12 -11.07
N ILE A 126 13.80 -26.56 -10.32
CA ILE A 126 12.66 -27.30 -10.84
C ILE A 126 11.42 -26.43 -10.65
N ARG A 127 10.64 -26.23 -11.70
CA ARG A 127 9.32 -25.59 -11.60
C ARG A 127 8.31 -26.64 -11.16
N THR A 128 7.48 -26.29 -10.19
CA THR A 128 6.49 -27.20 -9.62
C THR A 128 5.13 -26.53 -9.58
N LEU A 129 4.11 -27.20 -10.06
CA LEU A 129 2.72 -26.79 -9.87
C LEU A 129 2.23 -27.32 -8.52
N VAL A 130 1.54 -26.46 -7.79
CA VAL A 130 0.79 -26.82 -6.59
C VAL A 130 -0.69 -26.54 -6.85
N GLY A 131 -1.54 -27.47 -6.46
CA GLY A 131 -2.99 -27.37 -6.61
C GLY A 131 -3.68 -27.55 -5.27
N ILE A 132 -4.78 -26.85 -5.05
CA ILE A 132 -5.71 -27.07 -3.92
C ILE A 132 -7.15 -27.17 -4.42
N GLY A 133 -7.94 -28.08 -3.83
CA GLY A 133 -9.34 -28.28 -4.19
C GLY A 133 -10.16 -29.00 -3.13
N ASN A 134 -11.46 -29.14 -3.40
CA ASN A 134 -12.46 -29.63 -2.44
C ASN A 134 -12.80 -31.13 -2.58
N LYS A 135 -12.01 -31.88 -3.34
CA LYS A 135 -12.12 -33.33 -3.41
C LYS A 135 -11.35 -33.93 -2.22
N PRO A 136 -11.96 -34.78 -1.37
CA PRO A 136 -11.31 -35.35 -0.18
C PRO A 136 -10.30 -36.42 -0.59
N VAL A 137 -9.15 -35.97 -1.08
CA VAL A 137 -8.02 -36.80 -1.48
C VAL A 137 -6.80 -36.30 -0.71
N ASP A 138 -5.99 -37.20 -0.15
CA ASP A 138 -4.66 -36.80 0.34
C ASP A 138 -3.88 -36.15 -0.81
N ILE A 139 -2.78 -35.45 -0.48
CA ILE A 139 -1.98 -34.79 -1.51
C ILE A 139 -1.52 -35.78 -2.60
N GLN A 140 -1.83 -35.43 -3.85
CA GLN A 140 -1.44 -36.22 -5.01
C GLN A 140 -0.02 -35.89 -5.46
N PHE A 141 0.69 -36.93 -5.88
CA PHE A 141 2.01 -36.86 -6.51
C PHE A 141 1.95 -37.64 -7.82
N PRO A 142 2.66 -37.20 -8.88
CA PRO A 142 2.82 -37.97 -10.10
C PRO A 142 3.37 -39.38 -9.83
N SER A 143 2.59 -40.41 -10.15
CA SER A 143 2.96 -41.83 -9.97
C SER A 143 4.13 -42.26 -10.85
N ASN A 144 4.34 -41.56 -11.97
CA ASN A 144 5.42 -41.77 -12.92
C ASN A 144 6.73 -41.08 -12.51
N GLN A 145 6.78 -40.37 -11.37
CA GLN A 145 7.96 -39.68 -10.88
C GLN A 145 8.52 -40.33 -9.61
N ASN A 146 9.84 -40.48 -9.58
CA ASN A 146 10.56 -41.03 -8.44
C ASN A 146 10.75 -39.97 -7.35
N ILE A 147 9.70 -39.74 -6.55
CA ILE A 147 9.74 -38.91 -5.34
C ILE A 147 9.78 -39.84 -4.11
N ASP A 148 10.80 -39.72 -3.27
CA ASP A 148 10.96 -40.56 -2.08
C ASP A 148 9.91 -40.26 -0.99
N ASN A 149 9.72 -41.22 -0.07
CA ASN A 149 8.71 -41.08 0.98
C ASN A 149 8.99 -39.91 1.91
N LYS A 150 10.27 -39.59 2.20
CA LYS A 150 10.64 -38.47 3.07
C LYS A 150 10.24 -37.13 2.46
N THR A 151 10.43 -36.95 1.16
CA THR A 151 9.98 -35.77 0.42
C THR A 151 8.46 -35.68 0.46
N LYS A 152 7.76 -36.78 0.14
CA LYS A 152 6.28 -36.84 0.18
C LYS A 152 5.72 -36.47 1.56
N GLU A 153 6.30 -37.00 2.63
CA GLU A 153 5.93 -36.68 4.02
C GLU A 153 6.17 -35.21 4.36
N SER A 154 7.30 -34.64 3.92
CA SER A 154 7.61 -33.23 4.13
C SER A 154 6.62 -32.31 3.40
N ILE A 155 6.25 -32.62 2.16
CA ILE A 155 5.25 -31.86 1.39
C ILE A 155 3.84 -32.03 1.99
N ARG A 156 3.48 -33.24 2.46
CA ARG A 156 2.23 -33.47 3.22
C ARG A 156 2.15 -32.58 4.45
N LEU A 157 3.23 -32.53 5.23
CA LEU A 157 3.30 -31.67 6.40
C LEU A 157 3.17 -30.19 6.01
N ALA A 158 3.80 -29.77 4.92
CA ALA A 158 3.72 -28.41 4.40
C ALA A 158 2.28 -28.01 4.04
N TRP A 159 1.54 -28.86 3.33
CA TRP A 159 0.13 -28.63 3.01
C TRP A 159 -0.74 -28.54 4.28
N LYS A 160 -0.54 -29.45 5.24
CA LYS A 160 -1.27 -29.43 6.52
C LYS A 160 -1.03 -28.15 7.31
N LEU A 161 0.23 -27.73 7.44
CA LEU A 161 0.59 -26.52 8.19
C LEU A 161 0.17 -25.22 7.48
N ALA A 162 -0.02 -25.25 6.16
CA ALA A 162 -0.49 -24.09 5.42
C ALA A 162 -1.96 -23.75 5.71
N GLU A 163 -2.74 -24.69 6.26
CA GLU A 163 -4.13 -24.49 6.71
C GLU A 163 -5.04 -23.93 5.61
N THR A 164 -4.84 -24.36 4.36
CA THR A 164 -5.53 -23.84 3.15
C THR A 164 -7.07 -24.00 3.14
N GLY A 165 -7.65 -24.71 4.12
CA GLY A 165 -9.07 -25.07 4.15
C GLY A 165 -9.52 -26.08 3.08
N SER A 166 -8.60 -26.54 2.22
CA SER A 166 -8.89 -27.51 1.16
C SER A 166 -8.95 -28.93 1.71
N THR A 167 -9.74 -29.80 1.06
CA THR A 167 -9.81 -31.22 1.39
C THR A 167 -8.90 -32.08 0.52
N GLY A 168 -8.30 -31.49 -0.53
CA GLY A 168 -7.25 -32.11 -1.32
C GLY A 168 -6.23 -31.13 -1.87
N ALA A 169 -5.08 -31.70 -2.26
CA ALA A 169 -3.95 -30.98 -2.82
C ALA A 169 -3.20 -31.80 -3.88
N ALA A 170 -2.39 -31.14 -4.68
CA ALA A 170 -1.50 -31.76 -5.66
C ALA A 170 -0.14 -31.08 -5.65
N PHE A 171 0.93 -31.86 -5.82
CA PHE A 171 2.29 -31.37 -6.00
C PHE A 171 2.90 -32.02 -7.24
N TRP A 172 3.12 -31.21 -8.28
CA TRP A 172 3.48 -31.69 -9.61
C TRP A 172 4.76 -31.01 -10.12
N PRO A 173 5.94 -31.61 -9.90
CA PRO A 173 7.19 -31.09 -10.45
C PRO A 173 7.27 -31.33 -11.95
N MET A 174 7.65 -30.30 -12.70
CA MET A 174 7.83 -30.35 -14.15
C MET A 174 9.20 -30.93 -14.47
N LEU A 175 9.25 -32.25 -14.64
CA LEU A 175 10.44 -33.00 -15.03
C LEU A 175 10.34 -33.45 -16.49
N SER A 176 11.49 -33.58 -17.15
CA SER A 176 11.56 -34.14 -18.51
C SER A 176 11.28 -35.64 -18.48
N PHE A 177 10.40 -36.11 -19.37
CA PHE A 177 10.12 -37.54 -19.58
C PHE A 177 11.39 -38.37 -19.89
N GLU A 178 12.40 -37.78 -20.55
CA GLU A 178 13.69 -38.45 -20.85
C GLU A 178 14.53 -38.70 -19.59
N ASN A 179 14.30 -37.93 -18.51
CA ASN A 179 15.08 -37.93 -17.28
C ASN A 179 14.29 -38.42 -16.05
N ASN A 180 13.17 -39.13 -16.24
CA ASN A 180 12.32 -39.64 -15.14
C ASN A 180 13.03 -40.62 -14.16
N ASN A 181 14.27 -41.01 -14.46
CA ASN A 181 15.11 -41.80 -13.56
C ASN A 181 15.76 -40.99 -12.43
N GLY A 182 15.65 -39.65 -12.45
CA GLY A 182 16.14 -38.80 -11.36
C GLY A 182 15.28 -38.96 -10.10
N LEU A 183 15.85 -39.52 -9.03
CA LEU A 183 15.20 -39.56 -7.72
C LEU A 183 15.19 -38.15 -7.12
N ILE A 184 13.99 -37.60 -6.86
CA ILE A 184 13.80 -36.46 -5.97
C ILE A 184 13.74 -37.00 -4.53
N PHE A 185 14.70 -36.58 -3.70
CA PHE A 185 14.78 -37.03 -2.32
C PHE A 185 15.14 -35.89 -1.35
N GLY A 186 14.83 -36.13 -0.08
CA GLY A 186 15.18 -35.24 1.03
C GLY A 186 14.07 -34.25 1.40
N LYS A 187 14.16 -33.73 2.62
CA LYS A 187 13.10 -32.91 3.21
C LYS A 187 13.19 -31.42 2.88
N SER A 188 14.18 -31.00 2.08
CA SER A 188 14.43 -29.59 1.78
C SER A 188 13.37 -28.90 0.91
N MET A 189 12.39 -29.68 0.44
CA MET A 189 11.19 -29.20 -0.27
C MET A 189 10.05 -28.78 0.65
N GLY A 190 10.14 -29.06 1.96
CA GLY A 190 9.11 -28.70 2.92
C GLY A 190 8.79 -27.20 2.91
N LEU A 191 9.81 -26.36 3.08
CA LEU A 191 9.63 -24.91 3.12
C LEU A 191 9.06 -24.30 1.83
N PRO A 192 9.64 -24.52 0.62
CA PRO A 192 9.08 -23.95 -0.60
C PRO A 192 7.67 -24.47 -0.92
N SER A 193 7.34 -25.70 -0.52
CA SER A 193 5.98 -26.24 -0.67
C SER A 193 5.00 -25.55 0.27
N TYR A 194 5.40 -25.31 1.53
CA TYR A 194 4.58 -24.62 2.52
C TYR A 194 4.24 -23.21 2.03
N LEU A 195 5.25 -22.44 1.60
CA LEU A 195 5.06 -21.09 1.09
C LEU A 195 4.19 -21.06 -0.17
N ALA A 196 4.32 -22.07 -1.05
CA ALA A 196 3.48 -22.20 -2.22
C ALA A 196 2.00 -22.46 -1.85
N PHE A 197 1.72 -23.37 -0.91
CA PHE A 197 0.36 -23.60 -0.42
C PHE A 197 -0.19 -22.38 0.32
N LYS A 198 0.62 -21.75 1.18
CA LYS A 198 0.23 -20.56 1.93
C LYS A 198 -0.08 -19.37 1.03
N SER A 199 0.57 -19.32 -0.14
CA SER A 199 0.29 -18.28 -1.13
C SER A 199 -1.14 -18.34 -1.67
N PHE A 200 -1.92 -19.41 -1.49
CA PHE A 200 -3.33 -19.40 -1.91
C PHE A 200 -4.22 -18.46 -1.07
N ASP A 201 -3.77 -18.06 0.12
CA ASP A 201 -4.45 -17.08 0.97
C ASP A 201 -4.31 -15.64 0.44
N SER A 202 -3.36 -15.39 -0.47
CA SER A 202 -3.12 -14.08 -1.07
C SER A 202 -3.09 -14.14 -2.61
N ASP A 203 -3.59 -13.12 -3.30
CA ASP A 203 -3.44 -13.02 -4.76
C ASP A 203 -2.02 -12.64 -5.20
N GLN A 204 -1.02 -12.85 -4.34
CA GLN A 204 0.36 -12.51 -4.62
C GLN A 204 0.99 -13.49 -5.63
N SER A 205 1.75 -12.90 -6.54
CA SER A 205 2.55 -13.58 -7.55
C SER A 205 3.91 -14.01 -6.97
N ILE A 206 4.36 -15.24 -7.23
CA ILE A 206 5.53 -15.90 -6.62
C ILE A 206 6.86 -15.48 -7.32
N HIS A 207 7.00 -14.21 -7.70
CA HIS A 207 7.97 -13.79 -8.73
C HIS A 207 9.12 -12.96 -8.19
N SER A 208 9.88 -13.49 -7.23
CA SER A 208 11.31 -13.16 -7.01
C SER A 208 11.92 -13.70 -5.72
N VAL A 209 11.12 -14.37 -4.89
CA VAL A 209 11.61 -15.10 -3.71
C VAL A 209 11.73 -16.59 -4.04
N ILE A 210 12.78 -17.24 -3.54
CA ILE A 210 12.91 -18.69 -3.53
C ILE A 210 13.35 -19.17 -2.16
N ALA A 211 12.97 -20.41 -1.80
CA ALA A 211 13.22 -20.95 -0.47
C ALA A 211 13.74 -22.38 -0.51
N THR A 212 14.51 -22.77 0.51
CA THR A 212 14.87 -24.16 0.80
C THR A 212 14.86 -24.38 2.31
N GLY A 213 14.46 -25.56 2.76
CA GLY A 213 14.43 -25.88 4.19
C GLY A 213 13.58 -27.10 4.49
N GLU A 214 13.96 -27.84 5.53
CA GLU A 214 13.08 -28.83 6.16
C GLU A 214 12.15 -28.09 7.11
N ILE A 215 10.94 -28.61 7.30
CA ILE A 215 9.96 -28.07 8.24
C ILE A 215 9.48 -29.19 9.16
N ASN A 216 9.12 -28.84 10.40
CA ASN A 216 8.55 -29.79 11.35
C ASN A 216 7.15 -29.35 11.84
N SER A 217 6.50 -30.20 12.63
CA SER A 217 5.16 -29.94 13.17
C SER A 217 5.08 -28.74 14.11
N ASN A 218 6.22 -28.27 14.64
CA ASN A 218 6.31 -27.10 15.52
C ASN A 218 6.53 -25.81 14.72
N LYS A 219 6.34 -25.84 13.39
CA LYS A 219 6.56 -24.69 12.50
C LYS A 219 8.00 -24.17 12.50
N ALA A 220 8.97 -24.98 12.90
CA ALA A 220 10.39 -24.62 12.80
C ALA A 220 10.95 -24.97 11.41
N VAL A 221 11.91 -24.17 10.94
CA VAL A 221 12.67 -24.39 9.71
C VAL A 221 14.02 -24.99 10.09
N LEU A 222 14.30 -26.20 9.61
CA LEU A 222 15.47 -27.00 9.98
C LEU A 222 16.55 -26.98 8.88
N PRO A 223 17.83 -27.14 9.24
CA PRO A 223 18.95 -27.18 8.30
C PRO A 223 18.80 -28.20 7.17
N VAL A 224 19.38 -27.88 6.02
CA VAL A 224 19.40 -28.74 4.83
C VAL A 224 20.75 -28.68 4.13
N ASP A 225 21.10 -29.74 3.42
CA ASP A 225 22.34 -29.81 2.65
C ASP A 225 22.29 -28.98 1.36
N GLY A 226 23.49 -28.69 0.84
CA GLY A 226 23.71 -28.13 -0.49
C GLY A 226 23.29 -26.67 -0.65
N LEU A 227 23.34 -25.87 0.44
CA LEU A 227 22.90 -24.48 0.42
C LEU A 227 23.67 -23.62 -0.59
N CYS A 228 24.97 -23.86 -0.77
CA CYS A 228 25.80 -23.09 -1.70
C CYS A 228 25.37 -23.33 -3.15
N GLU A 229 25.21 -24.59 -3.53
CA GLU A 229 24.79 -25.03 -4.85
C GLU A 229 23.38 -24.51 -5.17
N LYS A 230 22.46 -24.58 -4.20
CA LYS A 230 21.10 -24.05 -4.32
C LYS A 230 21.09 -22.51 -4.49
N LEU A 231 21.93 -21.80 -3.73
CA LEU A 231 22.05 -20.35 -3.83
C LEU A 231 22.62 -19.94 -5.20
N GLU A 232 23.62 -20.64 -5.72
CA GLU A 232 24.14 -20.36 -7.08
C GLU A 232 23.06 -20.62 -8.15
N ALA A 233 22.30 -21.70 -8.05
CA ALA A 233 21.17 -21.93 -8.97
C ALA A 233 20.10 -20.82 -8.87
N ALA A 234 19.83 -20.30 -7.67
CA ALA A 234 18.94 -19.16 -7.47
C ALA A 234 19.51 -17.86 -8.08
N ARG A 235 20.82 -17.63 -7.96
CA ARG A 235 21.54 -16.50 -8.59
C ARG A 235 21.44 -16.54 -10.10
N GLU A 236 21.73 -17.68 -10.71
CA GLU A 236 21.62 -17.88 -12.15
C GLU A 236 20.18 -17.68 -12.65
N ALA A 237 19.20 -18.07 -11.83
CA ALA A 237 17.79 -17.86 -12.09
C ALA A 237 17.30 -16.43 -11.78
N LYS A 238 18.15 -15.57 -11.22
CA LYS A 238 17.88 -14.15 -10.91
C LYS A 238 16.76 -13.93 -9.91
N PHE A 239 16.66 -14.80 -8.90
CA PHE A 239 15.84 -14.50 -7.73
C PHE A 239 16.46 -13.35 -6.94
N SER A 240 15.62 -12.52 -6.31
CA SER A 240 16.06 -11.37 -5.51
C SER A 240 16.28 -11.74 -4.05
N ILE A 241 15.57 -12.76 -3.55
CA ILE A 241 15.66 -13.25 -2.17
C ILE A 241 15.81 -14.78 -2.17
N PHE A 242 16.74 -15.28 -1.35
CA PHE A 242 16.94 -16.71 -1.07
C PHE A 242 16.71 -16.96 0.42
N ILE A 243 15.54 -17.53 0.76
CA ILE A 243 15.19 -17.93 2.13
C ILE A 243 15.83 -19.29 2.44
N TYR A 244 16.55 -19.38 3.56
CA TYR A 244 17.21 -20.62 3.97
C TYR A 244 17.19 -20.80 5.49
N PRO A 245 17.35 -22.03 6.01
CA PRO A 245 17.38 -22.28 7.45
C PRO A 245 18.61 -21.61 8.07
N GLU A 246 18.45 -20.99 9.23
CA GLU A 246 19.59 -20.42 9.94
C GLU A 246 20.61 -21.50 10.32
N PRO A 247 21.87 -21.39 9.85
CA PRO A 247 22.86 -22.43 10.08
C PRO A 247 23.54 -22.24 11.45
N GLU A 248 23.93 -23.34 12.09
CA GLU A 248 24.72 -23.31 13.33
C GLU A 248 26.10 -22.66 13.11
N GLN A 249 26.63 -22.72 11.89
CA GLN A 249 27.86 -22.05 11.47
C GLN A 249 27.61 -21.24 10.19
N VAL A 250 27.93 -19.95 10.23
CA VAL A 250 27.76 -19.06 9.08
C VAL A 250 28.72 -19.48 7.97
N CYS A 251 28.18 -20.00 6.87
CA CYS A 251 28.96 -20.27 5.68
C CYS A 251 29.35 -18.93 5.01
N SER A 252 30.64 -18.65 4.89
CA SER A 252 31.17 -17.41 4.30
C SER A 252 30.74 -17.18 2.83
N LEU A 253 30.29 -18.23 2.14
CA LEU A 253 29.74 -18.17 0.77
C LEU A 253 28.29 -17.66 0.71
N LEU A 254 27.60 -17.58 1.85
CA LEU A 254 26.27 -16.97 2.02
C LEU A 254 26.35 -15.45 2.24
N THR A 255 27.43 -14.82 1.78
CA THR A 255 27.57 -13.37 1.77
C THR A 255 26.68 -12.74 0.70
N GLU A 256 26.15 -11.55 1.00
CA GLU A 256 25.39 -10.75 0.05
C GLU A 256 26.27 -10.47 -1.18
N LYS A 257 25.77 -10.88 -2.36
CA LYS A 257 26.30 -10.46 -3.67
C LYS A 257 25.22 -9.62 -4.33
N GLU A 258 25.61 -8.69 -5.20
CA GLU A 258 24.77 -7.61 -5.74
C GLU A 258 23.39 -8.01 -6.30
N ASN A 259 23.15 -9.29 -6.64
CA ASN A 259 21.96 -9.74 -7.35
C ASN A 259 20.98 -10.63 -6.57
N ILE A 260 21.34 -11.13 -5.38
CA ILE A 260 20.41 -11.90 -4.53
C ILE A 260 20.73 -11.69 -3.05
N LYS A 261 19.70 -11.53 -2.23
CA LYS A 261 19.82 -11.43 -0.78
C LYS A 261 19.52 -12.77 -0.11
N PRO A 262 20.52 -13.45 0.49
CA PRO A 262 20.27 -14.60 1.35
C PRO A 262 19.67 -14.14 2.68
N VAL A 263 18.58 -14.78 3.12
CA VAL A 263 17.89 -14.47 4.37
C VAL A 263 17.70 -15.74 5.18
N ALA A 264 18.38 -15.81 6.33
CA ALA A 264 18.26 -16.92 7.26
C ALA A 264 16.93 -16.84 8.01
N VAL A 265 16.24 -17.98 8.17
CA VAL A 265 14.99 -18.10 8.95
C VAL A 265 15.02 -19.26 9.94
N GLN A 266 14.34 -19.12 11.06
CA GLN A 266 14.18 -20.18 12.07
C GLN A 266 12.77 -20.78 12.10
N SER A 267 11.77 -20.05 11.60
CA SER A 267 10.36 -20.41 11.70
C SER A 267 9.59 -20.17 10.40
N LEU A 268 8.44 -20.84 10.26
CA LEU A 268 7.54 -20.61 9.14
C LEU A 268 6.98 -19.19 9.12
N ASP A 269 6.74 -18.59 10.29
CA ASP A 269 6.21 -17.22 10.41
C ASP A 269 7.22 -16.20 9.82
N GLU A 270 8.52 -16.35 10.10
CA GLU A 270 9.57 -15.53 9.48
C GLU A 270 9.57 -15.67 7.95
N ALA A 271 9.56 -16.91 7.47
CA ALA A 271 9.60 -17.20 6.05
C ALA A 271 8.36 -16.68 5.31
N GLU A 272 7.17 -16.81 5.90
CA GLU A 272 5.91 -16.33 5.34
C GLU A 272 5.92 -14.80 5.18
N LEU A 273 6.42 -14.07 6.17
CA LEU A 273 6.49 -12.61 6.09
C LEU A 273 7.46 -12.12 5.04
N ILE A 274 8.65 -12.73 4.96
CA ILE A 274 9.62 -12.41 3.91
C ILE A 274 9.02 -12.71 2.54
N TRP A 275 8.41 -13.89 2.39
CA TRP A 275 7.74 -14.31 1.17
C TRP A 275 6.66 -13.33 0.72
N ARG A 276 5.81 -12.87 1.64
CA ARG A 276 4.74 -11.90 1.36
C ARG A 276 5.26 -10.50 1.06
N SER A 277 6.35 -10.08 1.71
CA SER A 277 6.91 -8.75 1.53
C SER A 277 7.61 -8.59 0.18
N ASN A 278 8.25 -9.65 -0.31
CA ASN A 278 9.05 -9.67 -1.54
C ASN A 278 10.00 -8.46 -1.72
N THR A 279 10.52 -7.89 -0.62
CA THR A 279 11.41 -6.71 -0.66
C THR A 279 12.79 -7.07 -0.12
N PRO A 280 13.81 -7.19 -0.99
CA PRO A 280 15.15 -7.57 -0.55
C PRO A 280 15.69 -6.62 0.52
N GLN A 281 15.49 -5.31 0.37
CA GLN A 281 16.05 -4.31 1.27
C GLN A 281 15.63 -4.54 2.73
N SER A 282 14.38 -4.92 2.97
CA SER A 282 13.82 -5.06 4.31
C SER A 282 13.90 -6.47 4.89
N SER A 283 14.18 -7.51 4.09
CA SER A 283 13.97 -8.91 4.49
C SER A 283 14.68 -9.33 5.78
N ASN A 284 15.88 -8.83 6.04
CA ASN A 284 16.59 -9.10 7.31
C ASN A 284 15.91 -8.41 8.50
N SER A 285 15.41 -7.19 8.31
CA SER A 285 14.65 -6.46 9.32
C SER A 285 13.34 -7.18 9.65
N ILE A 286 12.70 -7.80 8.65
CA ILE A 286 11.50 -8.64 8.86
C ILE A 286 11.82 -9.82 9.76
N ALA A 287 12.85 -10.60 9.43
CA ALA A 287 13.26 -11.75 10.25
C ALA A 287 13.61 -11.31 11.68
N GLN A 288 14.33 -10.19 11.82
CA GLN A 288 14.69 -9.63 13.11
C GLN A 288 13.46 -9.18 13.91
N ILE A 289 12.43 -8.59 13.30
CA ILE A 289 11.19 -8.19 14.01
C ILE A 289 10.52 -9.40 14.65
N VAL A 290 10.43 -10.52 13.92
CA VAL A 290 9.76 -11.74 14.42
C VAL A 290 10.54 -12.36 15.58
N ARG A 291 11.88 -12.30 15.51
CA ARG A 291 12.76 -12.86 16.54
C ARG A 291 12.87 -11.95 17.77
N SER A 292 12.84 -10.65 17.54
CA SER A 292 13.15 -9.69 18.59
C SER A 292 12.10 -9.76 19.69
N GLN A 293 12.58 -9.93 20.91
CA GLN A 293 11.77 -9.75 22.11
C GLN A 293 11.88 -8.30 22.61
N SER A 294 12.81 -7.51 22.07
CA SER A 294 13.04 -6.13 22.47
C SER A 294 12.13 -5.18 21.69
N PRO A 295 11.24 -4.45 22.36
CA PRO A 295 10.38 -3.48 21.71
C PRO A 295 11.20 -2.35 21.06
N LYS A 296 12.36 -1.97 21.61
CA LYS A 296 13.26 -0.98 20.99
C LYS A 296 13.73 -1.44 19.61
N GLU A 297 14.17 -2.68 19.51
CA GLU A 297 14.59 -3.25 18.23
C GLU A 297 13.40 -3.35 17.27
N ILE A 298 12.25 -3.84 17.73
CA ILE A 298 11.02 -3.91 16.92
C ILE A 298 10.71 -2.54 16.31
N ILE A 299 10.64 -1.46 17.10
CA ILE A 299 10.34 -0.11 16.58
C ILE A 299 11.37 0.34 15.55
N SER A 300 12.67 0.20 15.85
CA SER A 300 13.73 0.65 14.93
C SER A 300 13.69 -0.08 13.58
N LEU A 301 13.11 -1.29 13.57
CA LEU A 301 12.92 -2.11 12.39
C LEU A 301 11.55 -1.84 11.72
N LEU A 302 10.53 -1.43 12.47
CA LEU A 302 9.22 -1.02 11.95
C LEU A 302 9.33 0.11 10.92
N CYS A 303 10.29 1.01 11.11
CA CYS A 303 10.58 2.09 10.16
C CYS A 303 11.22 1.62 8.84
N LYS A 304 11.72 0.37 8.80
CA LYS A 304 12.51 -0.20 7.70
C LYS A 304 11.75 -1.27 6.92
N VAL A 305 10.53 -1.61 7.34
CA VAL A 305 9.71 -2.64 6.71
C VAL A 305 8.62 -2.07 5.81
N PRO A 306 8.25 -2.78 4.74
CA PRO A 306 7.15 -2.37 3.86
C PRO A 306 5.79 -2.48 4.55
N GLU A 307 4.82 -1.72 4.04
CA GLU A 307 3.44 -1.70 4.54
C GLU A 307 2.78 -3.10 4.50
N SER A 308 3.21 -3.98 3.59
CA SER A 308 2.67 -5.36 3.47
C SER A 308 2.77 -6.18 4.75
N ILE A 309 3.58 -5.78 5.72
CA ILE A 309 3.77 -6.46 7.02
C ILE A 309 2.76 -5.99 8.05
N SER A 310 1.99 -4.93 7.77
CA SER A 310 1.02 -4.36 8.71
C SER A 310 0.04 -5.40 9.27
N ILE A 311 -0.42 -6.35 8.45
CA ILE A 311 -1.37 -7.40 8.86
C ILE A 311 -0.76 -8.28 9.96
N TYR A 312 0.53 -8.58 9.86
CA TYR A 312 1.24 -9.32 10.91
C TYR A 312 1.37 -8.48 12.18
N LEU A 313 1.75 -7.22 12.03
CA LEU A 313 1.88 -6.29 13.15
C LEU A 313 0.54 -6.06 13.86
N GLU A 314 -0.58 -6.08 13.15
CA GLU A 314 -1.92 -6.01 13.71
C GLU A 314 -2.25 -7.24 14.55
N ASN A 315 -1.92 -8.45 14.07
CA ASN A 315 -2.11 -9.68 14.83
C ASN A 315 -1.20 -9.75 16.07
N GLU A 316 0.01 -9.22 15.94
CA GLU A 316 1.01 -9.16 17.00
C GLU A 316 0.93 -7.87 17.83
N SER A 317 -0.02 -7.00 17.52
CA SER A 317 -0.20 -5.67 18.14
C SER A 317 -0.22 -5.74 19.65
N ARG A 318 -0.96 -6.71 20.21
CA ARG A 318 -1.05 -6.90 21.66
C ARG A 318 0.30 -7.26 22.28
N LYS A 319 1.11 -8.09 21.60
CA LYS A 319 2.44 -8.46 22.09
C LYS A 319 3.39 -7.27 22.01
N ILE A 320 3.39 -6.57 20.88
CA ILE A 320 4.18 -5.36 20.65
C ILE A 320 3.81 -4.28 21.68
N SER A 321 2.52 -3.98 21.84
CA SER A 321 2.02 -2.99 22.81
C SER A 321 2.35 -3.35 24.24
N LYS A 322 2.20 -4.61 24.63
CA LYS A 322 2.58 -5.08 25.98
C LYS A 322 4.09 -4.99 26.21
N SER A 323 4.89 -5.30 25.19
CA SER A 323 6.34 -5.20 25.25
C SER A 323 6.78 -3.73 25.42
N LEU A 324 6.27 -2.84 24.58
CA LEU A 324 6.49 -1.40 24.66
C LEU A 324 6.18 -0.85 26.07
N GLN A 325 5.03 -1.22 26.63
CA GLN A 325 4.61 -0.76 27.96
C GLN A 325 5.58 -1.13 29.09
N ASN A 326 6.32 -2.24 28.98
CA ASN A 326 7.25 -2.70 30.01
C ASN A 326 8.63 -2.03 29.91
N ASP A 327 9.06 -1.67 28.70
CA ASP A 327 10.46 -1.28 28.41
C ASP A 327 10.68 0.22 28.23
N ILE A 328 9.62 1.04 28.15
CA ILE A 328 9.68 2.54 28.10
C ILE A 328 10.28 3.17 29.37
N ILE A 329 10.86 2.38 30.26
CA ILE A 329 11.42 2.82 31.53
C ILE A 329 12.70 3.68 31.33
N ASP A 330 13.38 3.58 30.18
CA ASP A 330 14.62 4.31 29.88
C ASP A 330 14.43 5.57 29.00
N VAL A 331 15.08 6.67 29.37
CA VAL A 331 14.99 7.98 28.68
C VAL A 331 15.60 7.94 27.27
N ASN A 332 16.76 7.29 27.11
CA ASN A 332 17.45 7.22 25.81
C ASN A 332 16.65 6.38 24.81
N THR A 333 16.05 5.28 25.28
CA THR A 333 15.18 4.43 24.47
C THR A 333 13.94 5.18 24.00
N PHE A 334 13.34 6.00 24.87
CA PHE A 334 12.19 6.83 24.49
C PHE A 334 12.56 7.95 23.51
N GLN A 335 13.73 8.55 23.65
CA GLN A 335 14.21 9.55 22.68
C GLN A 335 14.41 8.94 21.29
N SER A 336 15.08 7.78 21.20
CA SER A 336 15.24 7.06 19.93
C SER A 336 13.89 6.69 19.30
N LEU A 337 12.92 6.27 20.12
CA LEU A 337 11.55 6.01 19.66
C LEU A 337 10.88 7.26 19.08
N LEU A 338 11.06 8.42 19.70
CA LEU A 338 10.52 9.67 19.17
C LEU A 338 11.12 10.04 17.82
N GLU A 339 12.43 9.90 17.67
CA GLU A 339 13.12 10.13 16.38
C GLU A 339 12.58 9.19 15.29
N ASP A 340 12.34 7.92 15.62
CA ASP A 340 11.73 6.93 14.73
C ASP A 340 10.27 7.29 14.38
N ILE A 341 9.47 7.74 15.35
CA ILE A 341 8.09 8.21 15.12
C ILE A 341 8.09 9.43 14.20
N ASP A 342 8.98 10.40 14.41
CA ASP A 342 9.08 11.59 13.55
C ASP A 342 9.48 11.20 12.12
N ASN A 343 10.43 10.27 11.96
CA ASN A 343 10.79 9.70 10.66
C ASN A 343 9.58 9.01 9.99
N LEU A 344 8.80 8.23 10.73
CA LEU A 344 7.56 7.59 10.24
C LEU A 344 6.50 8.63 9.84
N MET A 345 6.29 9.66 10.65
CA MET A 345 5.37 10.77 10.35
C MET A 345 5.78 11.59 9.12
N ASN A 346 7.04 11.49 8.68
CA ASN A 346 7.50 12.07 7.42
C ASN A 346 7.42 11.06 6.25
N ALA A 347 7.57 9.76 6.53
CA ALA A 347 7.45 8.68 5.54
C ALA A 347 5.96 8.34 5.26
N LYS A 348 5.32 9.14 4.39
CA LYS A 348 3.88 9.11 4.02
C LYS A 348 3.24 7.72 3.80
N GLN A 349 4.01 6.69 3.48
CA GLN A 349 3.52 5.34 3.15
C GLN A 349 3.30 4.41 4.36
N LEU A 350 3.95 4.63 5.50
CA LEU A 350 3.91 3.71 6.66
C LEU A 350 3.00 4.18 7.82
N GLN A 351 2.42 5.38 7.68
CA GLN A 351 1.77 6.11 8.77
C GLN A 351 0.44 5.52 9.23
N SER A 352 -0.36 4.98 8.31
CA SER A 352 -1.76 4.65 8.60
C SER A 352 -1.95 3.41 9.47
N LYS A 353 -0.95 2.51 9.52
CA LYS A 353 -1.08 1.22 10.23
C LYS A 353 -0.06 1.02 11.35
N ILE A 354 1.17 1.53 11.22
CA ILE A 354 2.20 1.34 12.24
C ILE A 354 2.05 2.32 13.40
N LEU A 355 1.85 3.62 13.10
CA LEU A 355 1.69 4.65 14.13
C LEU A 355 0.52 4.39 15.10
N PRO A 356 -0.68 3.92 14.66
CA PRO A 356 -1.73 3.57 15.62
C PRO A 356 -1.30 2.51 16.64
N LEU A 357 -0.51 1.50 16.22
CA LEU A 357 0.00 0.46 17.14
C LEU A 357 0.94 1.05 18.18
N ILE A 358 1.87 1.91 17.74
CA ILE A 358 2.81 2.59 18.63
C ILE A 358 2.06 3.50 19.61
N PHE A 359 1.10 4.30 19.13
CA PHE A 359 0.36 5.24 19.98
C PHE A 359 -0.66 4.56 20.90
N GLU A 360 -1.21 3.40 20.53
CA GLU A 360 -2.03 2.58 21.44
C GLU A 360 -1.19 2.04 22.61
N ALA A 361 0.05 1.63 22.34
CA ALA A 361 0.99 1.22 23.38
C ALA A 361 1.36 2.38 24.31
N LEU A 362 1.56 3.57 23.74
CA LEU A 362 1.87 4.84 24.41
C LEU A 362 0.61 5.56 24.94
N ASN A 363 -0.23 4.84 25.67
CA ASN A 363 -1.45 5.42 26.24
C ASN A 363 -1.17 6.46 27.34
N GLU A 364 -2.24 7.16 27.74
CA GLU A 364 -2.22 8.20 28.77
C GLU A 364 -1.45 7.81 30.03
N ASN A 365 -1.71 6.62 30.59
CA ASN A 365 -1.07 6.20 31.83
C ASN A 365 0.45 6.05 31.66
N GLN A 366 0.89 5.56 30.49
CA GLN A 366 2.33 5.42 30.20
C GLN A 366 3.01 6.78 30.09
N ILE A 367 2.40 7.72 29.37
CA ILE A 367 2.98 9.06 29.22
C ILE A 367 3.01 9.81 30.55
N LEU A 368 1.95 9.72 31.36
CA LEU A 368 1.92 10.35 32.70
C LEU A 368 2.89 9.71 33.69
N ASN A 369 3.20 8.41 33.53
CA ASN A 369 4.24 7.75 34.33
C ASN A 369 5.65 8.18 33.86
N PHE A 370 5.85 8.30 32.55
CA PHE A 370 7.12 8.73 31.96
C PHE A 370 7.41 10.22 32.17
N GLU A 371 6.38 11.06 32.31
CA GLU A 371 6.46 12.48 32.68
C GLU A 371 7.41 12.72 33.86
N LYS A 372 7.41 11.81 34.85
CA LYS A 372 8.26 11.88 36.06
C LYS A 372 9.75 11.68 35.78
N LYS A 373 10.11 11.17 34.60
CA LYS A 373 11.49 10.91 34.18
C LYS A 373 11.99 11.96 33.19
N SER A 374 11.14 12.37 32.25
CA SER A 374 11.48 13.40 31.28
C SER A 374 10.24 14.16 30.81
N LEU A 375 10.10 15.40 31.29
CA LEU A 375 9.01 16.30 30.92
C LEU A 375 9.04 16.70 29.44
N SER A 376 10.22 17.01 28.88
CA SER A 376 10.36 17.42 27.46
C SER A 376 9.95 16.28 26.52
N LEU A 377 10.44 15.06 26.75
CA LEU A 377 10.09 13.93 25.88
C LEU A 377 8.62 13.53 26.02
N ALA A 378 8.04 13.57 27.22
CA ALA A 378 6.62 13.36 27.43
C ALA A 378 5.76 14.45 26.75
N PHE A 379 6.27 15.68 26.66
CA PHE A 379 5.62 16.75 25.92
C PHE A 379 5.68 16.52 24.40
N LYS A 380 6.85 16.13 23.87
CA LYS A 380 7.04 15.82 22.44
C LYS A 380 6.13 14.71 21.94
N ILE A 381 6.03 13.61 22.68
CA ILE A 381 5.14 12.51 22.27
C ILE A 381 3.67 12.92 22.24
N CYS A 382 3.23 13.80 23.16
CA CYS A 382 1.88 14.34 23.09
C CYS A 382 1.67 15.18 21.83
N ILE A 383 2.67 15.97 21.42
CA ILE A 383 2.63 16.72 20.16
C ILE A 383 2.52 15.75 18.97
N SER A 384 3.38 14.73 18.89
CA SER A 384 3.35 13.74 17.80
C SER A 384 2.02 12.99 17.75
N GLN A 385 1.44 12.64 18.90
CA GLN A 385 0.10 12.01 18.96
C GLN A 385 -1.00 12.93 18.46
N ILE A 386 -1.02 14.20 18.89
CA ILE A 386 -2.02 15.15 18.43
C ILE A 386 -1.86 15.39 16.92
N HIS A 387 -0.64 15.49 16.41
CA HIS A 387 -0.37 15.68 14.98
C HIS A 387 -0.89 14.50 14.14
N TRP A 388 -0.62 13.27 14.58
CA TRP A 388 -1.16 12.07 13.93
C TRP A 388 -2.69 11.99 14.02
N LEU A 389 -3.28 12.31 15.17
CA LEU A 389 -4.74 12.30 15.33
C LEU A 389 -5.42 13.38 14.47
N SER A 390 -4.79 14.55 14.33
CA SER A 390 -5.22 15.64 13.45
C SER A 390 -5.21 15.21 11.99
N TYR A 391 -4.14 14.54 11.53
CA TYR A 391 -4.09 13.96 10.18
C TYR A 391 -5.25 13.00 9.89
N ASN A 392 -5.77 12.31 10.92
CA ASN A 392 -6.91 11.39 10.81
C ASN A 392 -8.27 12.04 11.13
N GLY A 393 -8.32 13.31 11.54
CA GLY A 393 -9.56 14.02 11.89
C GLY A 393 -10.23 13.56 13.20
N GLU A 394 -9.45 13.06 14.15
CA GLU A 394 -9.92 12.43 15.41
C GLU A 394 -10.07 13.45 16.56
N CYS A 395 -10.96 14.44 16.39
CA CYS A 395 -11.10 15.59 17.28
C CYS A 395 -11.29 15.24 18.77
N GLU A 396 -12.06 14.20 19.09
CA GLU A 396 -12.30 13.78 20.47
C GLU A 396 -11.02 13.33 21.17
N LYS A 397 -10.22 12.52 20.47
CA LYS A 397 -8.93 12.02 20.97
C LYS A 397 -7.91 13.16 21.08
N ILE A 398 -7.93 14.11 20.14
CA ILE A 398 -7.08 15.30 20.19
C ILE A 398 -7.33 16.10 21.48
N TYR A 399 -8.58 16.36 21.84
CA TYR A 399 -8.91 17.13 23.04
C TYR A 399 -8.38 16.46 24.32
N LYS A 400 -8.49 15.13 24.40
CA LYS A 400 -7.93 14.34 25.49
C LYS A 400 -6.42 14.55 25.60
N TRP A 401 -5.70 14.42 24.49
CA TRP A 401 -4.24 14.59 24.48
C TRP A 401 -3.80 16.05 24.69
N LYS A 402 -4.57 17.04 24.23
CA LYS A 402 -4.36 18.46 24.55
C LYS A 402 -4.37 18.69 26.06
N THR A 403 -5.32 18.08 26.79
CA THR A 403 -5.41 18.19 28.25
C THR A 403 -4.16 17.64 28.95
N ILE A 404 -3.68 16.48 28.50
CA ILE A 404 -2.46 15.85 29.02
C ILE A 404 -1.24 16.73 28.70
N LYS A 405 -1.11 17.17 27.44
CA LYS A 405 -0.05 18.05 26.96
C LYS A 405 0.01 19.36 27.77
N ASP A 406 -1.12 20.02 28.01
CA ASP A 406 -1.18 21.29 28.75
C ASP A 406 -0.80 21.14 30.23
N ARG A 407 -1.13 19.99 30.84
CA ARG A 407 -0.64 19.64 32.18
C ARG A 407 0.89 19.52 32.19
N ILE A 408 1.44 18.69 31.29
CA ILE A 408 2.89 18.44 31.19
C ILE A 408 3.63 19.75 30.90
N LYS A 409 3.11 20.58 29.99
CA LYS A 409 3.66 21.90 29.66
C LYS A 409 3.80 22.81 30.87
N LYS A 410 2.76 22.88 31.72
CA LYS A 410 2.79 23.71 32.95
C LYS A 410 3.88 23.24 33.92
N ALA A 411 4.17 21.94 33.97
CA ALA A 411 5.28 21.41 34.76
C ALA A 411 6.63 21.70 34.09
N ALA A 412 6.77 21.43 32.79
CA ALA A 412 8.00 21.63 32.03
C ALA A 412 8.47 23.10 32.00
N MET A 413 7.53 24.04 31.85
CA MET A 413 7.83 25.48 31.91
C MET A 413 8.35 25.93 33.29
N LYS A 414 8.03 25.21 34.37
CA LYS A 414 8.50 25.54 35.71
C LYS A 414 9.87 24.95 36.03
N GLU A 415 10.19 23.78 35.48
CA GLU A 415 11.38 23.02 35.89
C GLU A 415 12.57 23.18 34.95
N ILE A 416 12.38 23.20 33.63
CA ILE A 416 13.47 23.04 32.65
C ILE A 416 13.55 24.24 31.69
N GLY A 417 12.43 24.95 31.49
CA GLY A 417 12.30 25.91 30.40
C GLY A 417 12.22 25.16 29.08
N LEU A 418 11.02 25.12 28.47
CA LEU A 418 10.84 24.46 27.18
C LEU A 418 11.64 25.18 26.09
N ASP A 419 12.20 24.41 25.16
CA ASP A 419 12.85 24.97 23.97
C ASP A 419 11.84 25.81 23.19
N VAL A 420 12.30 26.95 22.68
CA VAL A 420 11.52 27.84 21.84
C VAL A 420 10.98 27.07 20.62
N SER A 421 11.78 26.13 20.08
CA SER A 421 11.40 25.22 18.97
C SER A 421 10.12 24.43 19.26
N GLU A 422 10.04 23.79 20.42
CA GLU A 422 8.92 22.96 20.88
C GLU A 422 7.65 23.79 21.12
N LEU A 423 7.80 25.00 21.65
CA LEU A 423 6.70 25.93 21.81
C LEU A 423 6.15 26.41 20.46
N PHE A 424 6.95 26.40 19.39
CA PHE A 424 6.50 26.81 18.06
C PHE A 424 5.57 25.73 17.45
N ASP A 425 5.96 24.44 17.47
CA ASP A 425 5.13 23.36 16.93
C ASP A 425 3.74 23.31 17.58
N GLU A 426 3.69 23.58 18.88
CA GLU A 426 2.44 23.65 19.64
C GLU A 426 1.43 24.65 19.06
N HIS A 427 1.87 25.84 18.63
CA HIS A 427 0.90 26.84 18.19
C HIS A 427 0.39 26.56 16.78
N ASN A 428 1.25 26.03 15.90
CA ASN A 428 0.80 25.54 14.60
C ASN A 428 -0.27 24.46 14.80
N LEU A 429 0.01 23.51 15.69
CA LEU A 429 -0.90 22.43 16.06
C LEU A 429 -2.23 22.92 16.64
N MET A 430 -2.23 24.02 17.41
CA MET A 430 -3.46 24.63 17.90
C MET A 430 -4.36 25.08 16.75
N MET A 431 -3.83 25.83 15.78
CA MET A 431 -4.60 26.27 14.62
C MET A 431 -5.09 25.10 13.78
N VAL A 432 -4.23 24.09 13.51
CA VAL A 432 -4.65 22.90 12.75
C VAL A 432 -5.79 22.17 13.47
N THR A 433 -5.73 22.03 14.80
CA THR A 433 -6.84 21.40 15.53
C THR A 433 -8.14 22.22 15.47
N ASP A 434 -8.01 23.55 15.51
CA ASP A 434 -9.17 24.44 15.38
C ASP A 434 -9.78 24.28 13.99
N HIS A 435 -8.96 24.16 12.94
CA HIS A 435 -9.40 23.84 11.57
C HIS A 435 -10.09 22.48 11.50
N ASP A 436 -9.57 21.45 12.15
CA ASP A 436 -10.21 20.13 12.21
C ASP A 436 -11.57 20.17 12.94
N SER A 437 -11.75 21.15 13.83
CA SER A 437 -12.98 21.37 14.58
C SER A 437 -13.93 22.36 13.89
N TYR A 438 -13.63 22.82 12.68
CA TYR A 438 -14.37 23.87 11.96
C TYR A 438 -14.48 25.18 12.77
N ILE A 439 -13.41 25.54 13.48
CA ILE A 439 -13.25 26.82 14.17
C ILE A 439 -12.32 27.68 13.32
N PHE A 440 -12.91 28.65 12.62
CA PHE A 440 -12.18 29.52 11.70
C PHE A 440 -12.21 30.96 12.22
N ASP A 441 -11.21 31.35 13.00
CA ASP A 441 -11.06 32.71 13.52
C ASP A 441 -9.96 33.46 12.75
N PRO A 442 -10.25 34.59 12.08
CA PRO A 442 -9.23 35.39 11.42
C PRO A 442 -8.27 36.06 12.40
N ARG A 443 -8.61 36.11 13.70
CA ARG A 443 -7.77 36.71 14.73
C ARG A 443 -6.69 35.73 15.16
N THR A 444 -5.47 36.05 14.81
CA THR A 444 -4.30 35.33 15.28
C THR A 444 -4.11 35.54 16.79
N PRO A 445 -3.89 34.47 17.59
CA PRO A 445 -3.65 34.62 19.02
C PRO A 445 -2.45 35.55 19.33
N PRO A 446 -2.52 36.43 20.35
CA PRO A 446 -1.43 37.37 20.66
C PRO A 446 -0.07 36.69 20.89
N SER A 447 -0.07 35.48 21.47
CA SER A 447 1.15 34.69 21.66
C SER A 447 1.78 34.24 20.33
N PHE A 448 0.96 33.97 19.31
CA PHE A 448 1.42 33.62 17.97
C PHE A 448 1.95 34.84 17.21
N GLN A 449 1.27 35.98 17.31
CA GLN A 449 1.74 37.24 16.71
C GLN A 449 3.10 37.66 17.27
N LYS A 450 3.27 37.60 18.61
CA LYS A 450 4.55 37.92 19.27
C LYS A 450 5.70 37.05 18.74
N LYS A 451 5.42 35.79 18.42
CA LYS A 451 6.40 34.83 17.88
C LYS A 451 6.78 35.13 16.44
N ILE A 452 5.79 35.42 15.59
CA ILE A 452 6.05 35.87 14.22
C ILE A 452 6.92 37.12 14.25
N MET A 453 6.61 38.09 15.11
CA MET A 453 7.40 39.32 15.24
C MET A 453 8.88 39.02 15.61
N ILE A 454 9.13 38.09 16.53
CA ILE A 454 10.51 37.68 16.88
C ILE A 454 11.22 37.03 15.68
N LEU A 455 10.52 36.16 14.94
CA LEU A 455 11.08 35.50 13.76
C LEU A 455 11.30 36.49 12.61
N GLU A 456 10.42 37.49 12.44
CA GLU A 456 10.57 38.57 11.49
C GLU A 456 11.79 39.43 11.82
N MET A 457 11.99 39.79 13.10
CA MET A 457 13.21 40.51 13.53
C MET A 457 14.48 39.71 13.22
N PHE A 458 14.50 38.42 13.56
CA PHE A 458 15.64 37.55 13.25
C PHE A 458 15.86 37.39 11.75
N TYR A 459 14.77 37.29 10.98
CA TYR A 459 14.84 37.22 9.52
C TYR A 459 15.44 38.50 8.94
N ASP A 460 14.97 39.67 9.37
CA ASP A 460 15.44 40.97 8.90
C ASP A 460 16.94 41.15 9.22
N ASP A 461 17.37 40.82 10.44
CA ASP A 461 18.79 40.84 10.81
C ASP A 461 19.62 39.89 9.93
N ASN A 462 19.13 38.66 9.71
CA ASN A 462 19.80 37.68 8.86
C ASN A 462 19.84 38.11 7.38
N GLN A 463 18.83 38.83 6.88
CA GLN A 463 18.84 39.36 5.51
C GLN A 463 19.88 40.48 5.31
N LEU A 464 20.25 41.20 6.37
CA LEU A 464 21.31 42.22 6.30
C LEU A 464 22.69 41.57 6.12
N GLU A 465 22.94 40.44 6.78
CA GLU A 465 24.21 39.71 6.70
C GLU A 465 24.26 38.75 5.50
N HIS A 466 23.13 38.13 5.19
CA HIS A 466 22.98 37.08 4.18
C HIS A 466 21.72 37.25 3.32
N PRO A 467 21.73 38.21 2.36
CA PRO A 467 20.57 38.46 1.49
C PRO A 467 20.12 37.21 0.74
N GLY A 468 18.82 36.92 0.78
CA GLY A 468 18.20 35.76 0.14
C GLY A 468 18.29 34.46 0.95
N SER A 469 18.91 34.47 2.14
CA SER A 469 18.95 33.29 3.01
C SER A 469 17.54 32.91 3.45
N PRO A 470 17.11 31.65 3.27
CA PRO A 470 15.80 31.21 3.72
C PRO A 470 15.73 31.16 5.25
N LEU A 471 14.54 31.42 5.79
CA LEU A 471 14.15 31.11 7.15
C LEU A 471 12.90 30.23 7.12
N LYS A 472 13.11 28.93 6.86
CA LYS A 472 12.07 27.90 6.70
C LYS A 472 10.96 28.01 7.75
N ARG A 473 11.33 28.17 9.02
CA ARG A 473 10.37 28.22 10.13
C ARG A 473 9.40 29.40 10.00
N LEU A 474 9.88 30.57 9.61
CA LEU A 474 9.03 31.73 9.37
C LEU A 474 8.10 31.50 8.18
N GLY A 475 8.61 30.90 7.10
CA GLY A 475 7.81 30.48 5.94
C GLY A 475 6.67 29.54 6.33
N GLN A 476 6.95 28.54 7.17
CA GLN A 476 5.93 27.60 7.68
C GLN A 476 4.86 28.29 8.52
N TYR A 477 5.23 29.28 9.34
CA TYR A 477 4.28 30.09 10.12
C TYR A 477 3.33 30.88 9.24
N TYR A 478 3.85 31.50 8.18
CA TYR A 478 3.02 32.16 7.18
C TYR A 478 2.16 31.14 6.43
N GLY A 479 2.69 29.95 6.15
CA GLY A 479 1.93 28.79 5.64
C GLY A 479 0.66 28.50 6.45
N THR A 480 0.77 28.42 7.77
CA THR A 480 -0.38 28.19 8.65
C THR A 480 -1.37 29.35 8.62
N LEU A 481 -0.89 30.61 8.55
CA LEU A 481 -1.76 31.78 8.44
C LEU A 481 -2.51 31.82 7.11
N ILE A 482 -1.83 31.51 6.00
CA ILE A 482 -2.44 31.38 4.66
C ILE A 482 -3.61 30.41 4.74
N GLN A 483 -3.38 29.22 5.30
CA GLN A 483 -4.41 28.20 5.48
C GLN A 483 -5.56 28.71 6.36
N ASN A 484 -5.26 29.36 7.49
CA ASN A 484 -6.28 29.89 8.39
C ASN A 484 -7.18 30.95 7.71
N TYR A 485 -6.58 31.94 7.06
CA TYR A 485 -7.35 32.97 6.34
C TYR A 485 -8.17 32.37 5.20
N ALA A 486 -7.62 31.39 4.50
CA ALA A 486 -8.36 30.72 3.43
C ALA A 486 -9.56 29.92 3.98
N PHE A 487 -9.43 29.29 5.16
CA PHE A 487 -10.56 28.67 5.86
C PHE A 487 -11.61 29.68 6.34
N CYS A 488 -11.22 30.90 6.69
CA CYS A 488 -12.18 31.97 7.00
C CYS A 488 -13.03 32.41 5.79
N GLY A 489 -12.68 31.96 4.58
CA GLY A 489 -13.47 32.11 3.37
C GLY A 489 -12.99 33.22 2.43
N PRO A 490 -13.68 33.41 1.29
CA PRO A 490 -13.20 34.21 0.17
C PRO A 490 -12.98 35.70 0.49
N ASN A 491 -13.65 36.22 1.52
CA ASN A 491 -13.48 37.62 1.96
C ASN A 491 -12.06 37.94 2.45
N TYR A 492 -11.26 36.93 2.79
CA TYR A 492 -9.90 37.06 3.30
C TYR A 492 -8.82 36.77 2.25
N ILE A 493 -9.18 36.72 0.95
CA ILE A 493 -8.21 36.46 -0.14
C ILE A 493 -7.04 37.46 -0.14
N LYS A 494 -7.25 38.70 0.31
CA LYS A 494 -6.19 39.70 0.42
C LYS A 494 -5.14 39.31 1.47
N ASP A 495 -5.58 38.81 2.61
CA ASP A 495 -4.70 38.33 3.68
C ASP A 495 -3.96 37.08 3.25
N VAL A 496 -4.64 36.15 2.56
CA VAL A 496 -4.03 34.98 1.92
C VAL A 496 -2.88 35.42 1.01
N LEU A 497 -3.12 36.31 0.05
CA LEU A 497 -2.10 36.78 -0.88
C LEU A 497 -0.95 37.51 -0.17
N TYR A 498 -1.25 38.31 0.84
CA TYR A 498 -0.26 39.00 1.65
C TYR A 498 0.69 38.01 2.34
N PHE A 499 0.15 36.99 3.00
CA PHE A 499 0.96 35.99 3.70
C PHE A 499 1.64 35.03 2.73
N CYS A 500 1.08 34.72 1.55
CA CYS A 500 1.78 33.98 0.50
C CYS A 500 3.05 34.70 0.07
N ASN A 501 2.98 36.02 -0.19
CA ASN A 501 4.16 36.81 -0.54
C ASN A 501 5.22 36.78 0.58
N LYS A 502 4.79 36.91 1.84
CA LYS A 502 5.69 36.77 2.99
C LYS A 502 6.33 35.38 3.10
N ALA A 503 5.55 34.32 2.86
CA ALA A 503 6.02 32.95 2.86
C ALA A 503 7.05 32.69 1.76
N TYR A 504 6.78 33.10 0.51
CA TYR A 504 7.74 32.97 -0.59
C TYR A 504 9.06 33.69 -0.28
N LYS A 505 9.00 34.92 0.28
CA LYS A 505 10.21 35.64 0.71
C LYS A 505 10.98 34.86 1.77
N ALA A 506 10.28 34.36 2.80
CA ALA A 506 10.92 33.60 3.87
C ALA A 506 11.52 32.27 3.42
N PHE A 507 10.91 31.58 2.43
CA PHE A 507 11.47 30.35 1.87
C PHE A 507 12.61 30.59 0.86
N GLY A 508 12.70 31.80 0.29
CA GLY A 508 13.70 32.14 -0.73
C GLY A 508 13.61 31.25 -1.97
N ASP A 509 14.70 31.20 -2.74
CA ASP A 509 14.82 30.37 -3.96
C ASP A 509 15.46 28.99 -3.66
N SER A 510 15.37 28.50 -2.43
CA SER A 510 16.03 27.24 -2.02
C SER A 510 15.35 26.03 -2.68
N PRO A 511 16.10 25.17 -3.42
CA PRO A 511 15.56 23.93 -3.96
C PRO A 511 15.05 22.97 -2.88
N GLU A 512 15.60 23.05 -1.66
CA GLU A 512 15.20 22.21 -0.51
C GLU A 512 13.77 22.53 -0.02
N GLU A 513 13.25 23.71 -0.35
CA GLU A 513 11.93 24.19 0.09
C GLU A 513 10.87 24.09 -1.02
N ILE A 514 11.19 23.43 -2.15
CA ILE A 514 10.27 23.33 -3.29
C ILE A 514 8.91 22.71 -2.90
N ASP A 515 8.90 21.74 -1.98
CA ASP A 515 7.66 21.11 -1.52
C ASP A 515 6.77 22.08 -0.72
N GLU A 516 7.36 22.96 0.10
CA GLU A 516 6.62 23.97 0.86
C GLU A 516 6.09 25.08 -0.08
N VAL A 517 6.88 25.46 -1.09
CA VAL A 517 6.45 26.37 -2.16
C VAL A 517 5.27 25.76 -2.94
N MET A 518 5.35 24.48 -3.30
CA MET A 518 4.27 23.76 -3.96
C MET A 518 3.02 23.66 -3.08
N ARG A 519 3.16 23.58 -1.75
CA ARG A 519 2.04 23.65 -0.82
C ARG A 519 1.35 25.02 -0.83
N ILE A 520 2.09 26.12 -0.97
CA ILE A 520 1.52 27.46 -1.15
C ILE A 520 0.75 27.56 -2.47
N GLU A 521 1.29 27.01 -3.57
CA GLU A 521 0.55 26.96 -4.85
C GLU A 521 -0.80 26.24 -4.68
N ASN A 522 -0.82 25.12 -3.97
CA ASN A 522 -2.05 24.41 -3.65
C ASN A 522 -3.06 25.31 -2.91
N TYR A 523 -2.59 26.04 -1.91
CA TYR A 523 -3.40 26.99 -1.14
C TYR A 523 -3.97 28.11 -2.02
N LEU A 524 -3.16 28.67 -2.90
CA LEU A 524 -3.60 29.72 -3.83
C LEU A 524 -4.67 29.21 -4.79
N ILE A 525 -4.53 28.00 -5.33
CA ILE A 525 -5.56 27.38 -6.19
C ILE A 525 -6.91 27.37 -5.47
N TYR A 526 -6.96 26.83 -4.25
CA TYR A 526 -8.20 26.71 -3.49
C TYR A 526 -8.77 28.06 -3.07
N ALA A 527 -7.93 28.99 -2.60
CA ALA A 527 -8.38 30.31 -2.18
C ALA A 527 -8.94 31.13 -3.36
N HIS A 528 -8.31 31.05 -4.54
CA HIS A 528 -8.82 31.70 -5.74
C HIS A 528 -10.11 31.05 -6.26
N LEU A 529 -10.24 29.72 -6.19
CA LEU A 529 -11.48 29.02 -6.52
C LEU A 529 -12.64 29.45 -5.61
N ASP A 530 -12.44 29.49 -4.30
CA ASP A 530 -13.46 29.97 -3.35
C ASP A 530 -13.83 31.44 -3.60
N ALA A 531 -12.87 32.27 -4.01
CA ALA A 531 -13.08 33.67 -4.41
C ALA A 531 -13.63 33.85 -5.84
N GLN A 532 -13.88 32.76 -6.58
CA GLN A 532 -14.35 32.75 -7.98
C GLN A 532 -13.38 33.44 -8.97
N ASN A 533 -12.10 33.54 -8.62
CA ASN A 533 -11.03 34.08 -9.43
C ASN A 533 -10.39 32.96 -10.29
N PHE A 534 -11.15 32.44 -11.26
CA PHE A 534 -10.79 31.23 -11.99
C PHE A 534 -9.51 31.35 -12.83
N GLN A 535 -9.19 32.53 -13.34
CA GLN A 535 -8.01 32.74 -14.17
C GLN A 535 -6.71 32.64 -13.34
N GLU A 536 -6.72 33.21 -12.14
CA GLU A 536 -5.63 33.12 -11.17
C GLU A 536 -5.51 31.68 -10.66
N ALA A 537 -6.62 31.02 -10.32
CA ALA A 537 -6.61 29.60 -9.93
C ALA A 537 -5.98 28.71 -11.03
N LYS A 538 -6.31 28.96 -12.30
CA LYS A 538 -5.73 28.27 -13.44
C LYS A 538 -4.22 28.47 -13.53
N THR A 539 -3.76 29.71 -13.33
CA THR A 539 -2.33 30.06 -13.37
C THR A 539 -1.55 29.29 -12.30
N HIS A 540 -2.06 29.27 -11.07
CA HIS A 540 -1.44 28.50 -9.98
C HIS A 540 -1.50 26.98 -10.23
N LEU A 541 -2.61 26.46 -10.77
CA LEU A 541 -2.71 25.05 -11.12
C LEU A 541 -1.69 24.65 -12.22
N GLN A 542 -1.48 25.50 -13.21
CA GLN A 542 -0.47 25.27 -14.26
C GLN A 542 0.95 25.23 -13.67
N ASN A 543 1.27 26.15 -12.75
CA ASN A 543 2.55 26.14 -12.03
C ASN A 543 2.72 24.86 -11.19
N TYR A 544 1.67 24.47 -10.47
CA TYR A 544 1.66 23.28 -9.60
C TYR A 544 1.84 21.95 -10.37
N LEU A 545 1.35 21.91 -11.62
CA LEU A 545 1.47 20.77 -12.53
C LEU A 545 2.68 20.84 -13.47
N LYS A 546 3.42 21.96 -13.50
CA LYS A 546 4.54 22.22 -14.43
C LYS A 546 5.54 21.05 -14.56
N PRO A 547 5.96 20.35 -13.47
CA PRO A 547 6.90 19.24 -13.59
C PRO A 547 6.39 18.03 -14.40
N HIS A 548 5.09 17.95 -14.67
CA HIS A 548 4.43 16.81 -15.32
C HIS A 548 4.04 17.07 -16.79
N TYR A 549 4.43 18.23 -17.33
CA TYR A 549 4.22 18.54 -18.74
C TYR A 549 5.21 17.78 -19.64
N LYS A 550 4.70 17.16 -20.69
CA LYS A 550 5.44 16.59 -21.81
C LYS A 550 4.85 17.13 -23.11
N ASN A 551 5.62 17.90 -23.86
CA ASN A 551 5.17 18.56 -25.10
C ASN A 551 3.87 19.36 -24.89
N ASP A 552 3.85 20.22 -23.87
CA ASP A 552 2.69 21.06 -23.51
C ASP A 552 1.42 20.30 -23.07
N ILE A 553 1.52 18.98 -22.87
CA ILE A 553 0.43 18.13 -22.39
C ILE A 553 0.81 17.50 -21.05
N ILE A 554 -0.10 17.48 -20.09
CA ILE A 554 0.13 16.83 -18.79
C ILE A 554 0.08 15.31 -18.95
N ASP A 555 1.15 14.64 -18.53
CA ASP A 555 1.18 13.18 -18.39
C ASP A 555 0.60 12.78 -17.03
N TRP A 556 -0.72 12.52 -17.00
CA TRP A 556 -1.44 12.15 -15.77
C TRP A 556 -0.95 10.86 -15.12
N ASN A 557 -0.28 9.96 -15.85
CA ASN A 557 0.31 8.76 -15.26
C ASN A 557 1.60 9.08 -14.48
N SER A 558 2.23 10.23 -14.74
CA SER A 558 3.40 10.70 -13.99
C SER A 558 3.03 11.47 -12.72
N VAL A 559 1.76 11.88 -12.58
CA VAL A 559 1.27 12.59 -11.40
C VAL A 559 0.96 11.55 -10.33
N THR A 560 1.86 11.39 -9.36
CA THR A 560 1.67 10.44 -8.24
C THR A 560 1.08 11.11 -7.01
N ASP A 561 1.06 12.45 -6.97
CA ASP A 561 0.54 13.22 -5.84
C ASP A 561 -0.99 13.35 -5.88
N LYS A 562 -1.65 12.72 -4.90
CA LYS A 562 -3.09 12.77 -4.69
C LYS A 562 -3.66 14.19 -4.49
N PHE A 563 -2.89 15.12 -3.93
CA PHE A 563 -3.33 16.51 -3.74
C PHE A 563 -3.37 17.28 -5.07
N LYS A 564 -2.47 16.98 -6.02
CA LYS A 564 -2.52 17.53 -7.39
C LYS A 564 -3.77 17.07 -8.12
N HIS A 565 -4.14 15.80 -7.98
CA HIS A 565 -5.38 15.26 -8.52
C HIS A 565 -6.60 15.94 -7.90
N ALA A 566 -6.67 16.04 -6.57
CA ALA A 566 -7.79 16.70 -5.88
C ALA A 566 -7.99 18.16 -6.33
N ALA A 567 -6.91 18.96 -6.38
CA ALA A 567 -6.95 20.34 -6.84
C ALA A 567 -7.41 20.45 -8.30
N THR A 568 -6.88 19.59 -9.19
CA THR A 568 -7.27 19.53 -10.60
C THR A 568 -8.76 19.19 -10.76
N ALA A 569 -9.24 18.17 -10.04
CA ALA A 569 -10.63 17.74 -10.13
C ALA A 569 -11.57 18.85 -9.65
N ARG A 570 -11.23 19.55 -8.56
CA ARG A 570 -12.03 20.69 -8.10
C ARG A 570 -12.06 21.82 -9.12
N PHE A 571 -10.90 22.21 -9.66
CA PHE A 571 -10.82 23.26 -10.68
C PHE A 571 -11.75 22.96 -11.87
N ILE A 572 -11.70 21.74 -12.40
CA ILE A 572 -12.56 21.30 -13.51
C ILE A 572 -14.04 21.28 -13.10
N ALA A 573 -14.36 20.79 -11.89
CA ALA A 573 -15.73 20.73 -11.40
C ALA A 573 -16.38 22.11 -11.18
N GLU A 574 -15.59 23.13 -10.87
CA GLU A 574 -16.08 24.50 -10.66
C GLU A 574 -16.10 25.35 -11.94
N THR A 575 -15.08 25.20 -12.80
CA THR A 575 -14.97 25.98 -14.05
C THR A 575 -15.74 25.36 -15.22
N GLY A 576 -15.99 24.05 -15.18
CA GLY A 576 -16.58 23.32 -16.29
C GLY A 576 -15.64 23.11 -17.49
N GLU A 577 -14.32 23.37 -17.34
CA GLU A 577 -13.35 23.14 -18.41
C GLU A 577 -13.37 21.68 -18.88
N ASP A 578 -13.39 21.44 -20.20
CA ASP A 578 -13.40 20.08 -20.73
C ASP A 578 -11.98 19.55 -21.00
N VAL A 579 -11.40 18.89 -20.00
CA VAL A 579 -10.08 18.26 -20.11
C VAL A 579 -10.23 16.77 -20.43
N CYS A 580 -10.41 16.44 -21.71
CA CYS A 580 -10.71 15.09 -22.20
C CYS A 580 -9.70 14.02 -21.69
N LEU A 581 -8.40 14.31 -21.72
CA LEU A 581 -7.36 13.40 -21.23
C LEU A 581 -7.50 13.11 -19.73
N TYR A 582 -7.87 14.10 -18.93
CA TYR A 582 -8.05 13.92 -17.50
C TYR A 582 -9.33 13.12 -17.19
N LYS A 583 -10.43 13.41 -17.89
CA LYS A 583 -11.66 12.60 -17.78
C LYS A 583 -11.41 11.13 -18.12
N ASN A 584 -10.66 10.86 -19.19
CA ASN A 584 -10.24 9.50 -19.53
C ASN A 584 -9.41 8.87 -18.41
N TRP A 585 -8.47 9.61 -17.82
CA TRP A 585 -7.69 9.12 -16.69
C TRP A 585 -8.57 8.78 -15.49
N ILE A 586 -9.54 9.63 -15.13
CA ILE A 586 -10.50 9.35 -14.03
C ILE A 586 -11.23 8.02 -14.27
N ARG A 587 -11.77 7.79 -15.49
CA ARG A 587 -12.51 6.56 -15.83
C ARG A 587 -11.72 5.28 -15.56
N HIS A 588 -10.41 5.30 -15.77
CA HIS A 588 -9.54 4.13 -15.58
C HIS A 588 -9.04 3.94 -14.14
N ASN A 589 -9.15 4.98 -13.29
CA ASN A 589 -8.46 5.01 -12.00
C ASN A 589 -9.36 5.24 -10.78
N TRP A 590 -10.60 5.69 -10.93
CA TRP A 590 -11.46 6.01 -9.77
C TRP A 590 -11.67 4.81 -8.83
N GLN A 591 -11.72 3.59 -9.37
CA GLN A 591 -11.86 2.35 -8.61
C GLN A 591 -10.58 1.91 -7.88
N LYS A 592 -9.42 2.44 -8.27
CA LYS A 592 -8.09 2.04 -7.80
C LYS A 592 -7.53 2.96 -6.70
N THR A 593 -8.28 4.01 -6.36
CA THR A 593 -7.89 4.93 -5.29
C THR A 593 -7.84 4.21 -3.94
N ASP A 594 -6.85 4.53 -3.12
CA ASP A 594 -6.86 4.07 -1.73
C ASP A 594 -7.94 4.82 -0.91
N GLU A 595 -8.17 4.37 0.32
CA GLU A 595 -9.25 4.89 1.17
C GLU A 595 -8.79 6.03 2.12
N HIS A 596 -7.79 6.84 1.72
CA HIS A 596 -7.28 7.95 2.54
C HIS A 596 -7.54 9.35 1.96
N HIS A 597 -7.47 10.37 2.82
CA HIS A 597 -7.51 11.78 2.40
C HIS A 597 -6.36 12.14 1.45
N PRO A 598 -6.58 12.89 0.35
CA PRO A 598 -7.79 13.59 -0.06
C PRO A 598 -8.61 12.87 -1.15
N TRP A 599 -8.53 11.54 -1.28
CA TRP A 599 -9.26 10.84 -2.35
C TRP A 599 -10.78 11.00 -2.26
N GLN A 600 -11.35 11.21 -1.07
CA GLN A 600 -12.77 11.55 -0.93
C GLN A 600 -13.12 12.87 -1.63
N LEU A 601 -12.24 13.86 -1.59
CA LEU A 601 -12.45 15.16 -2.25
C LEU A 601 -12.25 15.04 -3.76
N TRP A 602 -11.24 14.28 -4.18
CA TRP A 602 -11.04 13.98 -5.60
C TRP A 602 -12.23 13.22 -6.19
N LEU A 603 -12.74 12.20 -5.50
CA LEU A 603 -13.91 11.41 -5.92
C LEU A 603 -15.18 12.27 -5.92
N TYR A 604 -15.37 13.11 -4.90
CA TYR A 604 -16.49 14.07 -4.84
C TYR A 604 -16.49 14.99 -6.07
N ASN A 605 -15.36 15.63 -6.37
CA ASN A 605 -15.24 16.51 -7.52
C ASN A 605 -15.29 15.75 -8.86
N SER A 606 -14.73 14.55 -8.92
CA SER A 606 -14.87 13.66 -10.10
C SER A 606 -16.33 13.35 -10.39
N GLY A 607 -17.12 13.07 -9.35
CA GLY A 607 -18.57 12.90 -9.50
C GLY A 607 -19.25 14.14 -10.08
N ARG A 608 -18.87 15.34 -9.62
CA ARG A 608 -19.39 16.62 -10.15
C ARG A 608 -19.02 16.84 -11.61
N ILE A 609 -17.81 16.44 -12.04
CA ILE A 609 -17.36 16.54 -13.45
C ILE A 609 -18.26 15.71 -14.37
N PHE A 610 -18.65 14.50 -13.95
CA PHE A 610 -19.46 13.57 -14.75
C PHE A 610 -20.98 13.76 -14.59
N LEU A 611 -21.42 14.64 -13.69
CA LEU A 611 -22.82 14.76 -13.25
C LEU A 611 -23.83 14.85 -14.41
N LYS A 612 -23.48 15.58 -15.48
CA LYS A 612 -24.35 15.77 -16.65
C LYS A 612 -24.08 14.78 -17.79
N SER A 613 -22.86 14.31 -17.94
CA SER A 613 -22.44 13.51 -19.11
C SER A 613 -22.58 12.01 -18.87
N GLU A 614 -22.23 11.53 -17.68
CA GLU A 614 -22.19 10.11 -17.31
C GLU A 614 -22.70 9.92 -15.86
N PRO A 615 -24.04 9.99 -15.64
CA PRO A 615 -24.62 9.96 -14.30
C PRO A 615 -24.27 8.72 -13.46
N ASP A 616 -24.07 7.57 -14.10
CA ASP A 616 -23.69 6.34 -13.38
C ASP A 616 -22.28 6.42 -12.79
N ILE A 617 -21.30 6.91 -13.57
CA ILE A 617 -19.94 7.15 -13.08
C ILE A 617 -19.97 8.22 -11.98
N ALA A 618 -20.79 9.26 -12.17
CA ALA A 618 -20.94 10.31 -11.16
C ALA A 618 -21.46 9.74 -9.83
N LYS A 619 -22.52 8.92 -9.89
CA LYS A 619 -23.11 8.26 -8.72
C LYS A 619 -22.09 7.36 -8.01
N GLU A 620 -21.34 6.55 -8.75
CA GLU A 620 -20.31 5.67 -8.19
C GLU A 620 -19.16 6.43 -7.51
N CYS A 621 -18.67 7.50 -8.13
CA CYS A 621 -17.63 8.35 -7.53
C CYS A 621 -18.12 8.99 -6.22
N LEU A 622 -19.35 9.52 -6.21
CA LEU A 622 -19.95 10.13 -5.02
C LEU A 622 -20.20 9.10 -3.90
N ASN A 623 -20.68 7.91 -4.24
CA ASN A 623 -20.85 6.80 -3.28
C ASN A 623 -19.52 6.38 -2.66
N ARG A 624 -18.46 6.27 -3.47
CA ARG A 624 -17.13 5.94 -2.97
C ARG A 624 -16.56 7.05 -2.10
N SER A 625 -16.74 8.32 -2.48
CA SER A 625 -16.38 9.48 -1.65
C SER A 625 -17.08 9.41 -0.28
N LEU A 626 -18.40 9.18 -0.26
CA LEU A 626 -19.17 9.01 0.98
C LEU A 626 -18.65 7.83 1.82
N LYS A 627 -18.36 6.69 1.20
CA LYS A 627 -17.78 5.52 1.88
C LYS A 627 -16.47 5.87 2.58
N ILE A 628 -15.56 6.58 1.90
CA ILE A 628 -14.28 7.00 2.47
C ILE A 628 -14.54 7.91 3.69
N CYS A 629 -15.42 8.91 3.55
CA CYS A 629 -15.76 9.81 4.66
C CYS A 629 -16.29 9.09 5.89
N LYS A 630 -17.05 8.01 5.70
CA LYS A 630 -17.68 7.26 6.79
C LYS A 630 -16.73 6.28 7.51
N ILE A 631 -15.89 5.58 6.75
CA ILE A 631 -15.13 4.44 7.28
C ILE A 631 -13.74 4.85 7.74
N PHE A 632 -13.09 5.76 7.01
CA PHE A 632 -11.66 6.04 7.18
C PHE A 632 -11.37 7.44 7.72
N GLY A 633 -12.40 8.27 7.83
CA GLY A 633 -12.31 9.60 8.38
C GLY A 633 -12.77 9.68 9.82
N GLY A 634 -12.03 10.41 10.68
CA GLY A 634 -12.55 10.88 11.94
C GLY A 634 -13.72 11.86 11.76
N THR A 635 -14.26 12.40 12.86
CA THR A 635 -15.48 13.22 12.86
C THR A 635 -15.42 14.40 11.88
N THR A 636 -14.25 15.02 11.71
CA THR A 636 -14.00 16.10 10.73
C THR A 636 -14.30 15.69 9.29
N VAL A 637 -13.77 14.54 8.87
CA VAL A 637 -13.89 14.03 7.49
C VAL A 637 -15.27 13.41 7.28
N LYS A 638 -15.86 12.80 8.31
CA LYS A 638 -17.24 12.28 8.27
C LYS A 638 -18.24 13.40 7.95
N ALA A 639 -18.05 14.61 8.49
CA ALA A 639 -18.89 15.77 8.14
C ALA A 639 -18.87 16.10 6.63
N MET A 640 -17.74 15.89 5.95
CA MET A 640 -17.61 16.11 4.49
C MET A 640 -18.47 15.14 3.67
N GLY A 641 -18.93 14.03 4.24
CA GLY A 641 -19.87 13.11 3.58
C GLY A 641 -21.18 13.81 3.17
N LEU A 642 -21.54 14.91 3.84
CA LEU A 642 -22.68 15.76 3.46
C LEU A 642 -22.54 16.34 2.05
N LEU A 643 -21.32 16.62 1.59
CA LEU A 643 -21.07 17.10 0.22
C LEU A 643 -21.54 16.08 -0.82
N SER A 644 -21.15 14.81 -0.66
CA SER A 644 -21.53 13.73 -1.58
C SER A 644 -23.02 13.44 -1.52
N LEU A 645 -23.61 13.41 -0.32
CA LEU A 645 -25.05 13.21 -0.12
C LEU A 645 -25.88 14.30 -0.82
N ALA A 646 -25.41 15.55 -0.81
CA ALA A 646 -26.10 16.68 -1.43
C ALA A 646 -26.26 16.56 -2.96
N TYR A 647 -25.39 15.79 -3.63
CA TYR A 647 -25.54 15.46 -5.05
C TYR A 647 -26.24 14.11 -5.26
N LEU A 648 -25.93 13.10 -4.44
CA LEU A 648 -26.53 11.77 -4.54
C LEU A 648 -28.06 11.78 -4.44
N ILE A 649 -28.64 12.70 -3.66
CA ILE A 649 -30.10 12.82 -3.53
C ILE A 649 -30.79 13.13 -4.87
N ASN A 650 -30.10 13.79 -5.80
CA ASN A 650 -30.66 14.12 -7.12
C ASN A 650 -30.35 13.06 -8.20
N LEU A 651 -29.38 12.18 -7.94
CA LEU A 651 -28.99 11.08 -8.84
C LEU A 651 -29.64 9.74 -8.48
N SER A 652 -30.09 9.62 -7.23
CA SER A 652 -30.65 8.38 -6.70
C SER A 652 -32.13 8.23 -7.06
N HIS A 653 -32.58 6.98 -7.15
CA HIS A 653 -34.00 6.70 -7.33
C HIS A 653 -34.76 7.03 -6.03
N PRO A 654 -36.04 7.46 -6.06
CA PRO A 654 -36.81 7.75 -4.85
C PRO A 654 -36.82 6.63 -3.79
N SER A 655 -36.69 5.37 -4.22
CA SER A 655 -36.59 4.21 -3.30
C SER A 655 -35.31 4.20 -2.46
N GLU A 656 -34.26 4.89 -2.87
CA GLU A 656 -32.99 5.00 -2.15
C GLU A 656 -32.96 6.18 -1.18
N HIS A 657 -33.96 7.09 -1.24
CA HIS A 657 -33.98 8.30 -0.42
C HIS A 657 -34.03 8.00 1.08
N SER A 658 -34.70 6.92 1.50
CA SER A 658 -34.72 6.49 2.91
C SER A 658 -33.32 6.13 3.42
N LYS A 659 -32.53 5.44 2.59
CA LYS A 659 -31.14 5.13 2.90
C LYS A 659 -30.31 6.40 3.01
N LEU A 660 -30.42 7.31 2.05
CA LEU A 660 -29.71 8.60 2.08
C LEU A 660 -30.13 9.46 3.28
N ALA A 661 -31.39 9.37 3.72
CA ALA A 661 -31.88 10.01 4.93
C ALA A 661 -31.14 9.50 6.16
N THR A 662 -31.09 8.17 6.36
CA THR A 662 -30.35 7.55 7.46
C THR A 662 -28.88 7.95 7.44
N GLU A 663 -28.24 7.93 6.27
CA GLU A 663 -26.85 8.34 6.11
C GLU A 663 -26.61 9.81 6.49
N THR A 664 -27.55 10.69 6.13
CA THR A 664 -27.48 12.10 6.50
C THR A 664 -27.67 12.29 7.99
N ASP A 665 -28.69 11.65 8.58
CA ASP A 665 -28.96 11.71 10.02
C ASP A 665 -27.77 11.20 10.84
N ASP A 666 -27.12 10.13 10.39
CA ASP A 666 -25.92 9.58 11.03
C ASP A 666 -24.76 10.58 11.07
N ILE A 667 -24.55 11.35 9.99
CA ILE A 667 -23.52 12.39 9.96
C ILE A 667 -23.94 13.59 10.83
N ILE A 668 -25.19 14.04 10.75
CA ILE A 668 -25.71 15.15 11.56
C ILE A 668 -25.63 14.83 13.05
N ASN A 669 -26.02 13.63 13.46
CA ASN A 669 -25.90 13.17 14.84
C ASN A 669 -24.43 13.06 15.28
N SER A 670 -23.54 12.67 14.36
CA SER A 670 -22.09 12.70 14.61
C SER A 670 -21.61 14.13 14.89
N ILE A 671 -22.02 15.12 14.10
CA ILE A 671 -21.66 16.53 14.33
C ILE A 671 -22.19 16.99 15.69
N LYS A 672 -23.47 16.73 16.01
CA LYS A 672 -24.11 17.12 17.28
C LYS A 672 -23.45 16.51 18.52
N SER A 673 -22.96 15.27 18.42
CA SER A 673 -22.32 14.56 19.55
C SER A 673 -20.81 14.77 19.66
N SER A 674 -20.19 15.33 18.61
CA SER A 674 -18.74 15.58 18.53
C SER A 674 -18.29 16.89 19.18
N LYS A 675 -17.00 17.18 19.06
CA LYS A 675 -16.38 18.47 19.39
C LYS A 675 -16.30 19.45 18.21
N LEU A 676 -16.92 19.14 17.08
CA LEU A 676 -17.00 20.07 15.95
C LEU A 676 -17.81 21.32 16.33
N ASN A 677 -17.50 22.44 15.70
CA ASN A 677 -18.17 23.72 15.93
C ASN A 677 -19.64 23.66 15.46
N GLN A 678 -20.56 23.55 16.41
CA GLN A 678 -21.99 23.48 16.09
C GLN A 678 -22.55 24.80 15.53
N GLU A 679 -21.96 25.94 15.90
CA GLU A 679 -22.37 27.24 15.35
C GLU A 679 -22.06 27.32 13.86
N HIS A 680 -20.90 26.81 13.45
CA HIS A 680 -20.50 26.70 12.04
C HIS A 680 -21.51 25.90 11.22
N PHE A 681 -22.00 24.78 11.76
CA PHE A 681 -22.99 23.93 11.10
C PHE A 681 -24.46 24.33 11.39
N SER A 682 -24.71 25.43 12.09
CA SER A 682 -26.06 25.79 12.59
C SER A 682 -27.13 25.82 11.50
N GLN A 683 -26.81 26.28 10.29
CA GLN A 683 -27.73 26.32 9.14
C GLN A 683 -28.23 24.93 8.74
N VAL A 684 -27.39 23.91 8.91
CA VAL A 684 -27.70 22.51 8.58
C VAL A 684 -28.34 21.82 9.80
N LEU A 685 -27.83 22.08 11.00
CA LEU A 685 -28.31 21.43 12.23
C LEU A 685 -29.74 21.85 12.64
N ASN A 686 -30.15 23.05 12.24
CA ASN A 686 -31.49 23.60 12.52
C ASN A 686 -32.54 23.20 11.47
N GLU A 687 -32.15 22.56 10.38
CA GLU A 687 -33.06 22.16 9.32
C GLU A 687 -33.64 20.77 9.59
N ASN A 688 -34.96 20.69 9.73
CA ASN A 688 -35.67 19.45 10.04
C ASN A 688 -36.05 18.66 8.79
N ASN A 689 -35.98 19.27 7.60
CA ASN A 689 -36.25 18.61 6.34
C ASN A 689 -34.95 18.17 5.66
N LEU A 690 -34.79 16.86 5.44
CA LEU A 690 -33.60 16.29 4.80
C LEU A 690 -33.23 16.96 3.47
N ILE A 691 -34.22 17.16 2.58
CA ILE A 691 -33.97 17.73 1.25
C ILE A 691 -33.44 19.15 1.40
N LYS A 692 -34.08 19.97 2.25
CA LYS A 692 -33.62 21.33 2.53
C LYS A 692 -32.25 21.35 3.21
N CYS A 693 -31.95 20.39 4.08
CA CYS A 693 -30.66 20.24 4.73
C CYS A 693 -29.56 20.01 3.68
N LEU A 694 -29.76 19.05 2.77
CA LEU A 694 -28.83 18.75 1.69
C LEU A 694 -28.75 19.87 0.63
N GLU A 695 -29.86 20.56 0.35
CA GLU A 695 -29.86 21.77 -0.48
C GLU A 695 -29.07 22.91 0.17
N THR A 696 -29.21 23.09 1.48
CA THR A 696 -28.44 24.07 2.26
C THR A 696 -26.96 23.76 2.17
N VAL A 697 -26.58 22.49 2.32
CA VAL A 697 -25.19 22.04 2.10
C VAL A 697 -24.73 22.38 0.69
N ARG A 698 -25.53 22.06 -0.34
CA ARG A 698 -25.17 22.33 -1.74
C ARG A 698 -25.01 23.82 -2.06
N ASN A 699 -25.86 24.67 -1.49
CA ASN A 699 -25.88 26.10 -1.78
C ASN A 699 -24.84 26.87 -0.96
N ASN A 700 -24.48 26.36 0.22
CA ASN A 700 -23.55 26.99 1.15
C ASN A 700 -22.25 26.18 1.32
N GLN A 701 -21.85 25.41 0.31
CA GLN A 701 -20.60 24.65 0.39
C GLN A 701 -19.43 25.58 0.74
N GLN A 702 -19.39 26.77 0.11
CA GLN A 702 -18.42 27.86 0.29
C GLN A 702 -18.13 28.22 1.74
N THR A 703 -19.16 28.21 2.57
CA THR A 703 -19.06 28.56 3.98
C THR A 703 -18.96 27.32 4.87
N LEU A 704 -19.67 26.23 4.56
CA LEU A 704 -19.69 25.03 5.39
C LEU A 704 -18.40 24.20 5.30
N PHE A 705 -17.77 24.15 4.12
CA PHE A 705 -16.57 23.33 3.86
C PHE A 705 -15.51 24.12 3.08
N PRO A 706 -14.93 25.20 3.64
CA PRO A 706 -14.00 26.09 2.93
C PRO A 706 -12.65 25.42 2.59
N PHE A 707 -11.96 26.00 1.60
CA PHE A 707 -10.54 25.78 1.30
C PHE A 707 -10.14 24.34 0.95
N THR A 708 -9.77 23.52 1.93
CA THR A 708 -9.28 22.14 1.73
C THR A 708 -10.33 21.08 2.02
N TYR A 709 -11.55 21.47 2.41
CA TYR A 709 -12.62 20.52 2.73
C TYR A 709 -13.58 20.27 1.55
N ARG A 710 -13.19 20.70 0.35
CA ARG A 710 -13.96 20.57 -0.89
C ARG A 710 -13.16 20.06 -2.07
#